data_AF-A0A9N8L0K7-F1
#
_entry.id   AF-A0A9N8L0K7-F1
#
_cell.length_a   1.000
_cell.length_b   1.000
_cell.length_c   1.000
_cell.angle_alpha   90.00
_cell.angle_beta   90.00
_cell.angle_gamma   90.00
#
_symmetry.space_group_name_H-M   'P 1'
#
loop_
_entity.id
_entity.type
_entity.pdbx_description
1 polymer ?
#
loop_
_entity_poly.entity_id
_entity_poly.type
_entity_poly.pdbx_seq_one_letter_code
_entity_poly.pdbx_strand_id
1 'polypeptide(L)'
;MEEKVDILDTSQLSFEGDFDAQVQEILQFVRLTADRVQELRLIFIDLEEALQQLVPGCQVVPFGSIVTGLGIQTSDVDCHVYLPPNIRPTMRHVTGTRNILKRYFRTFDQVVAITAAKVPIVKFIHLPTSCECDVNFHSPIGVNNSQLIALLLNWDKRALPLAVLIKYWSKVYRFTGTNLMANYSLILMLIFYLQTLKILPSVYDLQKHTPPDFVENWNAAFDGDVCNNSNTSGLSLYELMGGFFTYYGTFNYQQNVISPYLGRVISRKNLDDLSSLPEELSLYKEHVSYGICVKIRLDTKVCVQDPFQHNKNCTVAIYEKLVQRIIALFRWASKKYEEEPASNFLKSILTEDAYLVPMPPSPPTPQIPRNTAETVTTHQKVRVKQNKINKNNSKKIKRIAVEVLALVLVCVGQWQRCELQRAAGFAAQARALLAARARLLRDVRDVLRQAWPGVEVLPIGSLATRLAFKGSDVDLVAMVNDGNDASEERQVSRALALFRRDARFGRVFRRGARAGARRTRVLHLTHTATDTLCDLSFTSQTSVENNLLLSYYLKLDERIKPLISLIKIWIKQLENPNNFRSHILNLLVIFYMEQKNIVPPPIALQQEVRDNYANIWNTNFTLISFETKNTESLYQLLGGFFKYYSTLNFRDNVLAVRNGKVYSRNVFRNISTIPDEFTAYRNYLKRPDSSPLDLDTDLCIQDAFGQNNNVADTVPSDLAADLLSHLKTAAKAFDEVPNDRFLPAILTKITKTGRPD
;
A
#
# COMPACT_ATOMS: atom_id res chain seq x y z
N MET A 1 18.35 11.54 5.19
CA MET A 1 18.21 10.62 4.03
C MET A 1 18.92 9.33 4.37
N GLU A 2 18.20 8.28 4.75
CA GLU A 2 18.69 6.91 4.63
C GLU A 2 17.99 6.32 3.40
N GLU A 3 18.77 5.91 2.39
CA GLU A 3 18.24 5.11 1.30
C GLU A 3 17.59 3.86 1.90
N LYS A 4 16.32 3.62 1.59
CA LYS A 4 15.62 2.44 2.10
C LYS A 4 16.18 1.23 1.37
N VAL A 5 17.12 0.57 2.03
CA VAL A 5 17.82 -0.65 1.63
C VAL A 5 16.83 -1.67 1.04
N ASP A 6 17.05 -2.08 -0.21
CA ASP A 6 16.42 -3.28 -0.74
C ASP A 6 17.03 -4.47 -0.01
N ILE A 7 16.29 -5.07 0.93
CA ILE A 7 16.82 -6.15 1.77
C ILE A 7 17.22 -7.39 0.97
N LEU A 8 16.80 -7.49 -0.30
CA LEU A 8 17.15 -8.60 -1.19
C LEU A 8 18.36 -8.29 -2.08
N ASP A 9 18.88 -7.07 -2.01
CA ASP A 9 20.11 -6.67 -2.67
C ASP A 9 21.32 -7.14 -1.87
N THR A 10 21.83 -8.32 -2.23
CA THR A 10 22.96 -8.96 -1.57
C THR A 10 24.29 -8.22 -1.77
N SER A 11 24.36 -7.22 -2.65
CA SER A 11 25.58 -6.41 -2.83
C SER A 11 25.89 -5.49 -1.64
N GLN A 12 24.94 -5.35 -0.72
CA GLN A 12 25.08 -4.56 0.51
C GLN A 12 25.67 -5.34 1.68
N LEU A 13 25.85 -6.66 1.52
CA LEU A 13 26.50 -7.53 2.50
C LEU A 13 27.99 -7.65 2.16
N SER A 14 28.85 -7.50 3.17
CA SER A 14 30.30 -7.60 3.02
C SER A 14 30.76 -9.07 2.91
N PHE A 15 30.07 -9.97 3.62
CA PHE A 15 30.47 -11.37 3.79
C PHE A 15 31.89 -11.52 4.35
N GLU A 16 32.32 -10.60 5.22
CA GLU A 16 33.62 -10.68 5.88
C GLU A 16 33.60 -11.61 7.11
N GLY A 17 34.74 -12.19 7.44
CA GLY A 17 34.91 -13.08 8.60
C GLY A 17 34.53 -14.53 8.35
N ASP A 18 34.37 -15.29 9.43
CA ASP A 18 33.93 -16.68 9.40
C ASP A 18 32.41 -16.80 9.18
N PHE A 19 31.92 -18.04 9.04
CA PHE A 19 30.51 -18.29 8.77
C PHE A 19 29.59 -17.67 9.83
N ASP A 20 29.93 -17.74 11.11
CA ASP A 20 29.09 -17.21 12.18
C ASP A 20 29.05 -15.68 12.17
N ALA A 21 30.16 -15.01 11.88
CA ALA A 21 30.20 -13.55 11.68
C ALA A 21 29.28 -13.12 10.52
N GLN A 22 29.35 -13.82 9.39
CA GLN A 22 28.49 -13.57 8.22
C GLN A 22 27.01 -13.82 8.54
N VAL A 23 26.69 -14.84 9.33
CA VAL A 23 25.33 -15.07 9.81
C VAL A 23 24.85 -13.89 10.64
N GLN A 24 25.66 -13.37 11.57
CA GLN A 24 25.27 -12.20 12.37
C GLN A 24 25.01 -10.97 11.50
N GLU A 25 25.86 -10.71 10.50
CA GLU A 25 25.66 -9.64 9.51
C GLU A 25 24.29 -9.79 8.81
N ILE A 26 24.00 -10.97 8.24
CA ILE A 26 22.75 -11.23 7.54
C ILE A 26 21.54 -11.09 8.48
N LEU A 27 21.61 -11.65 9.69
CA LEU A 27 20.51 -11.56 10.65
C LEU A 27 20.20 -10.11 11.04
N GLN A 28 21.23 -9.28 11.25
CA GLN A 28 21.07 -7.85 11.53
C GLN A 28 20.49 -7.10 10.33
N PHE A 29 20.88 -7.48 9.12
CA PHE A 29 20.41 -6.85 7.89
C PHE A 29 18.93 -7.16 7.59
N VAL A 30 18.50 -8.43 7.75
CA VAL A 30 17.17 -8.87 7.27
C VAL A 30 16.07 -8.82 8.33
N ARG A 31 16.40 -9.05 9.61
CA ARG A 31 15.38 -9.18 10.66
C ARG A 31 14.78 -7.82 11.04
N LEU A 32 13.54 -7.87 11.51
CA LEU A 32 12.92 -6.71 12.16
C LEU A 32 13.63 -6.40 13.49
N THR A 33 13.90 -5.11 13.74
CA THR A 33 14.43 -4.65 15.03
C THR A 33 13.35 -4.75 16.12
N ALA A 34 13.77 -4.80 17.39
CA ALA A 34 12.84 -4.84 18.53
C ALA A 34 11.88 -3.63 18.52
N ASP A 35 12.40 -2.43 18.29
CA ASP A 35 11.61 -1.20 18.16
C ASP A 35 10.57 -1.33 17.04
N ARG A 36 10.97 -1.90 15.90
CA ARG A 36 10.06 -2.09 14.78
C ARG A 36 8.95 -3.08 15.12
N VAL A 37 9.26 -4.19 15.81
CA VAL A 37 8.23 -5.14 16.29
C VAL A 37 7.27 -4.45 17.26
N GLN A 38 7.78 -3.57 18.13
CA GLN A 38 6.93 -2.80 19.04
C GLN A 38 6.02 -1.81 18.31
N GLU A 39 6.51 -1.13 17.25
CA GLU A 39 5.68 -0.27 16.40
C GLU A 39 4.54 -1.03 15.71
N LEU A 40 4.76 -2.30 15.33
CA LEU A 40 3.72 -3.12 14.71
C LEU A 40 2.52 -3.35 15.64
N ARG A 41 2.67 -3.19 16.96
CA ARG A 41 1.54 -3.29 17.90
C ARG A 41 0.44 -2.26 17.62
N LEU A 42 0.79 -1.11 17.05
CA LEU A 42 -0.19 -0.09 16.65
C LEU A 42 -1.19 -0.64 15.63
N ILE A 43 -0.77 -1.56 14.75
CA ILE A 43 -1.66 -2.19 13.76
C ILE A 43 -2.81 -2.90 14.48
N PHE A 44 -2.51 -3.65 15.55
CA PHE A 44 -3.51 -4.45 16.26
C PHE A 44 -4.44 -3.56 17.07
N ILE A 45 -3.91 -2.52 17.72
CA ILE A 45 -4.71 -1.55 18.47
C ILE A 45 -5.68 -0.83 17.53
N ASP A 46 -5.18 -0.25 16.45
CA ASP A 46 -5.99 0.53 15.51
C ASP A 46 -7.01 -0.37 14.79
N LEU A 47 -6.62 -1.60 14.42
CA LEU A 47 -7.51 -2.57 13.79
C LEU A 47 -8.61 -3.02 14.74
N GLU A 48 -8.27 -3.32 15.99
CA GLU A 48 -9.24 -3.72 17.00
C GLU A 48 -10.22 -2.59 17.30
N GLU A 49 -9.73 -1.37 17.51
CA GLU A 49 -10.56 -0.18 17.73
C GLU A 49 -11.57 0.02 16.59
N ALA A 50 -11.13 -0.11 15.33
CA ALA A 50 -12.02 -0.02 14.19
C ALA A 50 -13.07 -1.15 14.19
N LEU A 51 -12.66 -2.38 14.49
CA LEU A 51 -13.53 -3.56 14.48
C LEU A 51 -14.50 -3.61 15.67
N GLN A 52 -14.23 -2.91 16.78
CA GLN A 52 -15.19 -2.78 17.88
C GLN A 52 -16.53 -2.17 17.41
N GLN A 53 -16.52 -1.31 16.38
CA GLN A 53 -17.76 -0.78 15.79
C GLN A 53 -18.57 -1.82 15.00
N LEU A 54 -17.91 -2.88 14.52
CA LEU A 54 -18.56 -3.96 13.77
C LEU A 54 -19.06 -5.06 14.71
N VAL A 55 -18.17 -5.49 15.60
CA VAL A 55 -18.37 -6.61 16.52
C VAL A 55 -17.77 -6.21 17.87
N PRO A 56 -18.57 -5.59 18.74
CA PRO A 56 -18.13 -5.29 20.10
C PRO A 56 -17.65 -6.56 20.81
N GLY A 57 -16.47 -6.48 21.43
CA GLY A 57 -15.83 -7.59 22.13
C GLY A 57 -15.03 -8.54 21.23
N CYS A 58 -14.81 -8.21 19.95
CA CYS A 58 -13.85 -8.95 19.14
C CYS A 58 -12.42 -8.71 19.64
N GLN A 59 -11.53 -9.67 19.41
CA GLN A 59 -10.10 -9.57 19.74
C GLN A 59 -9.24 -9.81 18.51
N VAL A 60 -8.30 -8.91 18.26
CA VAL A 60 -7.35 -9.02 17.16
C VAL A 60 -6.07 -9.66 17.67
N VAL A 61 -5.67 -10.78 17.07
CA VAL A 61 -4.42 -11.47 17.39
C VAL A 61 -3.50 -11.56 16.17
N PRO A 62 -2.19 -11.32 16.33
CA PRO A 62 -1.24 -11.56 15.26
C PRO A 62 -0.97 -13.05 15.06
N PHE A 63 -0.59 -13.43 13.85
CA PHE A 63 0.04 -14.71 13.55
C PHE A 63 1.08 -14.56 12.44
N GLY A 64 1.62 -15.67 11.95
CA GLY A 64 2.51 -15.71 10.79
C GLY A 64 3.95 -15.28 11.11
N SER A 65 4.56 -14.55 10.17
CA SER A 65 6.00 -14.26 10.20
C SER A 65 6.41 -13.42 11.43
N ILE A 66 5.53 -12.54 11.92
CA ILE A 66 5.81 -11.71 13.10
C ILE A 66 5.89 -12.57 14.37
N VAL A 67 4.92 -13.45 14.59
CA VAL A 67 4.84 -14.31 15.79
C VAL A 67 5.93 -15.38 15.79
N THR A 68 6.25 -15.94 14.63
CA THR A 68 7.30 -16.97 14.50
C THR A 68 8.73 -16.45 14.65
N GLY A 69 8.93 -15.13 14.74
CA GLY A 69 10.26 -14.51 14.77
C GLY A 69 10.97 -14.47 13.41
N LEU A 70 10.30 -14.94 12.35
CA LEU A 70 10.82 -14.98 10.98
C LEU A 70 10.52 -13.70 10.19
N GLY A 71 9.95 -12.68 10.82
CA GLY A 71 9.62 -11.40 10.22
C GLY A 71 10.87 -10.72 9.67
N ILE A 72 10.88 -10.50 8.35
CA ILE A 72 11.84 -9.64 7.65
C ILE A 72 11.15 -8.32 7.29
N GLN A 73 11.92 -7.26 7.00
CA GLN A 73 11.40 -5.90 6.79
C GLN A 73 10.28 -5.76 5.74
N THR A 74 10.19 -6.71 4.81
CA THR A 74 9.17 -6.75 3.74
C THR A 74 8.01 -7.71 4.04
N SER A 75 7.89 -8.26 5.25
CA SER A 75 6.84 -9.23 5.57
C SER A 75 5.49 -8.56 5.79
N ASP A 76 4.44 -9.21 5.30
CA ASP A 76 3.06 -8.87 5.63
C ASP A 76 2.80 -9.13 7.13
N VAL A 77 1.80 -8.43 7.65
CA VAL A 77 1.30 -8.61 9.02
C VAL A 77 -0.04 -9.35 8.96
N ASP A 78 -0.02 -10.60 9.41
CA ASP A 78 -1.20 -11.47 9.41
C ASP A 78 -1.95 -11.37 10.74
N CYS A 79 -3.27 -11.14 10.68
CA CYS A 79 -4.14 -10.99 11.83
C CYS A 79 -5.33 -11.96 11.76
N HIS A 80 -5.66 -12.58 12.89
CA HIS A 80 -6.92 -13.28 13.08
C HIS A 80 -7.80 -12.50 14.06
N VAL A 81 -9.11 -12.51 13.82
CA VAL A 81 -10.07 -11.85 14.70
C VAL A 81 -10.93 -12.90 15.38
N TYR A 82 -10.76 -13.04 16.69
CA TYR A 82 -11.66 -13.82 17.51
C TYR A 82 -12.96 -13.04 17.70
N LEU A 83 -14.06 -13.71 17.42
CA LEU A 83 -15.40 -13.20 17.66
C LEU A 83 -15.88 -13.65 19.04
N PRO A 84 -16.79 -12.90 19.69
CA PRO A 84 -17.43 -13.34 20.93
C PRO A 84 -18.05 -14.74 20.79
N PRO A 85 -18.13 -15.55 21.86
CA PRO A 85 -18.52 -16.98 21.80
C PRO A 85 -19.84 -17.28 21.06
N ASN A 86 -20.76 -16.32 21.04
CA ASN A 86 -22.09 -16.47 20.42
C ASN A 86 -22.14 -16.05 18.94
N ILE A 87 -21.03 -15.61 18.36
CA ILE A 87 -20.96 -15.06 16.99
C ILE A 87 -20.08 -15.96 16.14
N ARG A 88 -20.68 -16.55 15.09
CA ARG A 88 -19.92 -17.28 14.09
C ARG A 88 -19.43 -16.35 12.98
N PRO A 89 -18.23 -16.59 12.44
CA PRO A 89 -17.73 -15.80 11.32
C PRO A 89 -18.62 -16.04 10.10
N THR A 90 -18.90 -14.94 9.39
CA THR A 90 -19.72 -14.94 8.17
C THR A 90 -19.10 -13.98 7.18
N MET A 91 -19.47 -14.09 5.90
CA MET A 91 -19.03 -13.15 4.88
C MET A 91 -19.39 -11.68 5.19
N ARG A 92 -20.43 -11.44 6.00
CA ARG A 92 -20.78 -10.08 6.45
C ARG A 92 -19.67 -9.44 7.27
N HIS A 93 -18.92 -10.23 8.04
CA HIS A 93 -17.78 -9.73 8.81
C HIS A 93 -16.67 -9.29 7.87
N VAL A 94 -16.33 -10.09 6.85
CA VAL A 94 -15.30 -9.74 5.86
C VAL A 94 -15.68 -8.48 5.07
N THR A 95 -16.92 -8.40 4.57
CA THR A 95 -17.40 -7.21 3.84
C THR A 95 -17.57 -6.00 4.77
N GLY A 96 -18.02 -6.23 6.01
CA GLY A 96 -18.19 -5.20 7.04
C GLY A 96 -16.85 -4.60 7.45
N THR A 97 -15.82 -5.42 7.67
CA THR A 97 -14.45 -5.00 7.92
C THR A 97 -13.92 -4.17 6.76
N ARG A 98 -14.07 -4.62 5.50
CA ARG A 98 -13.69 -3.79 4.34
C ARG A 98 -14.34 -2.40 4.41
N ASN A 99 -15.63 -2.34 4.73
CA ASN A 99 -16.38 -1.09 4.78
C ASN A 99 -15.93 -0.20 5.95
N ILE A 100 -15.71 -0.77 7.13
CA ILE A 100 -15.24 -0.04 8.31
C ILE A 100 -13.82 0.47 8.13
N LEU A 101 -12.88 -0.37 7.67
CA LEU A 101 -11.51 0.08 7.44
C LEU A 101 -11.45 1.19 6.37
N LYS A 102 -12.34 1.16 5.37
CA LYS A 102 -12.50 2.27 4.40
C LYS A 102 -13.02 3.58 5.04
N ARG A 103 -13.74 3.53 6.16
CA ARG A 103 -14.15 4.72 6.93
C ARG A 103 -12.97 5.30 7.71
N TYR A 104 -12.08 4.44 8.20
CA TYR A 104 -10.81 4.81 8.84
C TYR A 104 -9.70 5.09 7.82
N PHE A 105 -9.99 5.86 6.77
CA PHE A 105 -9.07 6.07 5.62
C PHE A 105 -7.77 6.81 5.96
N ARG A 106 -7.68 7.42 7.15
CA ARG A 106 -6.46 8.05 7.68
C ARG A 106 -5.49 7.02 8.30
N THR A 107 -6.00 5.83 8.60
CA THR A 107 -5.28 4.74 9.28
C THR A 107 -5.07 3.56 8.34
N PHE A 108 -6.07 3.24 7.50
CA PHE A 108 -6.01 2.12 6.56
C PHE A 108 -6.17 2.57 5.11
N ASP A 109 -5.47 1.88 4.22
CA ASP A 109 -5.47 2.11 2.79
C ASP A 109 -5.54 0.79 2.00
N GLN A 110 -5.85 0.87 0.70
CA GLN A 110 -5.87 -0.27 -0.23
C GLN A 110 -6.72 -1.44 0.29
N VAL A 111 -7.84 -1.11 0.95
CA VAL A 111 -8.69 -2.08 1.61
C VAL A 111 -9.49 -2.89 0.58
N VAL A 112 -9.14 -4.17 0.45
CA VAL A 112 -9.72 -5.12 -0.51
C VAL A 112 -10.15 -6.39 0.22
N ALA A 113 -11.41 -6.80 0.01
CA ALA A 113 -11.88 -8.11 0.48
C ALA A 113 -11.61 -9.18 -0.59
N ILE A 114 -10.96 -10.28 -0.20
CA ILE A 114 -10.74 -11.46 -1.04
C ILE A 114 -11.65 -12.55 -0.49
N THR A 115 -12.80 -12.73 -1.14
CA THR A 115 -13.90 -13.56 -0.63
C THR A 115 -13.97 -14.94 -1.26
N ALA A 116 -13.37 -15.13 -2.45
CA ALA A 116 -13.41 -16.39 -3.20
C ALA A 116 -12.36 -17.42 -2.75
N ALA A 117 -11.46 -17.06 -1.82
CA ALA A 117 -10.44 -17.96 -1.30
C ALA A 117 -11.02 -18.92 -0.24
N LYS A 118 -10.35 -20.07 -0.03
CA LYS A 118 -10.74 -21.06 1.01
C LYS A 118 -10.91 -20.41 2.39
N VAL A 119 -10.04 -19.47 2.74
CA VAL A 119 -10.17 -18.61 3.92
C VAL A 119 -10.35 -17.18 3.42
N PRO A 120 -11.56 -16.61 3.52
CA PRO A 120 -11.80 -15.23 3.15
C PRO A 120 -11.00 -14.25 4.02
N ILE A 121 -10.34 -13.28 3.39
CA ILE A 121 -9.49 -12.29 4.06
C ILE A 121 -9.82 -10.86 3.60
N VAL A 122 -9.44 -9.87 4.40
CA VAL A 122 -9.36 -8.46 3.99
C VAL A 122 -7.90 -8.06 3.98
N LYS A 123 -7.41 -7.64 2.80
CA LYS A 123 -6.08 -7.03 2.63
C LYS A 123 -6.18 -5.53 2.78
N PHE A 124 -5.20 -4.91 3.44
CA PHE A 124 -5.10 -3.46 3.57
C PHE A 124 -3.66 -3.03 3.87
N ILE A 125 -3.38 -1.75 3.76
CA ILE A 125 -2.12 -1.13 4.21
C ILE A 125 -2.42 -0.31 5.44
N HIS A 126 -1.71 -0.56 6.53
CA HIS A 126 -1.74 0.28 7.71
C HIS A 126 -0.81 1.49 7.52
N LEU A 127 -1.36 2.70 7.41
CA LEU A 127 -0.63 3.90 7.04
C LEU A 127 0.45 4.32 8.07
N PRO A 128 0.19 4.31 9.40
CA PRO A 128 1.21 4.69 10.40
C PRO A 128 2.47 3.83 10.34
N THR A 129 2.31 2.52 10.10
CA THR A 129 3.44 1.57 10.01
C THR A 129 3.89 1.32 8.58
N SER A 130 3.11 1.68 7.56
CA SER A 130 3.34 1.34 6.14
C SER A 130 3.46 -0.17 5.86
N CYS A 131 2.80 -1.00 6.68
CA CYS A 131 2.78 -2.46 6.49
C CYS A 131 1.56 -2.89 5.66
N GLU A 132 1.76 -3.89 4.81
CA GLU A 132 0.68 -4.67 4.22
C GLU A 132 0.16 -5.65 5.29
N CYS A 133 -1.15 -5.76 5.38
CA CYS A 133 -1.83 -6.52 6.41
C CYS A 133 -2.96 -7.37 5.81
N ASP A 134 -3.06 -8.59 6.31
CA ASP A 134 -4.12 -9.54 5.96
C ASP A 134 -4.91 -9.87 7.23
N VAL A 135 -6.24 -9.69 7.23
CA VAL A 135 -7.10 -10.06 8.36
C VAL A 135 -8.13 -11.10 7.97
N ASN A 136 -8.30 -12.13 8.82
CA ASN A 136 -9.30 -13.19 8.62
C ASN A 136 -10.10 -13.47 9.90
N PHE A 137 -11.30 -14.02 9.72
CA PHE A 137 -12.24 -14.35 10.80
C PHE A 137 -12.53 -15.85 10.94
N HIS A 138 -12.22 -16.63 9.90
CA HIS A 138 -12.80 -17.96 9.74
C HIS A 138 -11.92 -19.08 10.30
N SER A 139 -10.59 -18.92 10.28
CA SER A 139 -9.67 -20.02 10.54
C SER A 139 -8.57 -19.58 11.53
N PRO A 140 -8.73 -19.87 12.83
CA PRO A 140 -7.71 -19.56 13.83
C PRO A 140 -6.49 -20.47 13.77
N ILE A 141 -6.50 -21.55 12.98
CA ILE A 141 -5.39 -22.54 12.92
C ILE A 141 -4.04 -21.91 12.55
N GLY A 142 -4.03 -20.76 11.87
CA GLY A 142 -2.82 -19.99 11.59
C GLY A 142 -2.12 -19.49 12.86
N VAL A 143 -2.89 -19.17 13.91
CA VAL A 143 -2.39 -18.76 15.23
C VAL A 143 -1.66 -19.92 15.89
N ASN A 144 -2.32 -21.08 16.04
CA ASN A 144 -1.72 -22.28 16.64
C ASN A 144 -0.47 -22.74 15.88
N ASN A 145 -0.53 -22.76 14.54
CA ASN A 145 0.62 -23.10 13.70
C ASN A 145 1.81 -22.15 13.93
N SER A 146 1.54 -20.86 14.11
CA SER A 146 2.59 -19.87 14.35
C SER A 146 3.20 -20.02 15.74
N GLN A 147 2.38 -20.35 16.75
CA GLN A 147 2.86 -20.64 18.11
C GLN A 147 3.71 -21.92 18.14
N LEU A 148 3.28 -22.99 17.48
CA LEU A 148 4.05 -24.23 17.36
C LEU A 148 5.41 -23.99 16.69
N ILE A 149 5.42 -23.27 15.55
CA ILE A 149 6.67 -22.95 14.85
C ILE A 149 7.56 -22.07 15.75
N ALA A 150 7.00 -21.08 16.44
CA ALA A 150 7.79 -20.25 17.36
C ALA A 150 8.42 -21.10 18.47
N LEU A 151 7.68 -22.04 19.05
CA LEU A 151 8.18 -22.96 20.06
C LEU A 151 9.33 -23.82 19.51
N LEU A 152 9.12 -24.48 18.37
CA LEU A 152 10.11 -25.36 17.74
C LEU A 152 11.37 -24.60 17.32
N LEU A 153 11.24 -23.37 16.81
CA LEU A 153 12.40 -22.55 16.42
C LEU A 153 13.19 -22.00 17.62
N ASN A 154 12.57 -21.89 18.80
CA ASN A 154 13.24 -21.52 20.04
C ASN A 154 13.72 -22.74 20.86
N TRP A 155 13.37 -23.96 20.44
CA TRP A 155 13.79 -25.20 21.10
C TRP A 155 15.31 -25.41 21.05
N ASP A 156 15.93 -25.04 19.92
CA ASP A 156 17.37 -25.06 19.72
C ASP A 156 17.85 -23.70 19.21
N LYS A 157 18.92 -23.16 19.83
CA LYS A 157 19.48 -21.84 19.49
C LYS A 157 19.87 -21.67 18.02
N ARG A 158 20.13 -22.76 17.30
CA ARG A 158 20.51 -22.77 15.88
C ARG A 158 19.30 -22.75 14.94
N ALA A 159 18.13 -23.20 15.40
CA ALA A 159 16.96 -23.39 14.54
C ALA A 159 16.40 -22.07 13.99
N LEU A 160 16.22 -21.04 14.82
CA LEU A 160 15.75 -19.73 14.36
C LEU A 160 16.73 -19.05 13.39
N PRO A 161 18.05 -18.93 13.68
CA PRO A 161 19.03 -18.44 12.71
C PRO A 161 18.97 -19.17 11.37
N LEU A 162 18.94 -20.51 11.40
CA LEU A 162 18.87 -21.33 10.21
C LEU A 162 17.60 -21.07 9.39
N ALA A 163 16.46 -20.95 10.07
CA ALA A 163 15.18 -20.64 9.44
C ALA A 163 15.18 -19.28 8.74
N VAL A 164 15.81 -18.27 9.35
CA VAL A 164 15.97 -16.94 8.73
C VAL A 164 16.87 -17.03 7.49
N LEU A 165 18.01 -17.72 7.55
CA LEU A 165 18.92 -17.89 6.42
C LEU A 165 18.25 -18.61 5.25
N ILE A 166 17.58 -19.73 5.50
CA ILE A 166 16.85 -20.50 4.47
C ILE A 166 15.70 -19.68 3.88
N LYS A 167 14.95 -18.93 4.71
CA LYS A 167 13.91 -18.01 4.23
C LYS A 167 14.52 -16.92 3.34
N TYR A 168 15.62 -16.31 3.75
CA TYR A 168 16.29 -15.25 2.99
C TYR A 168 16.82 -15.76 1.64
N TRP A 169 17.55 -16.88 1.64
CA TRP A 169 18.00 -17.57 0.44
C TRP A 169 16.86 -17.84 -0.54
N SER A 170 15.70 -18.30 -0.03
CA SER A 170 14.52 -18.55 -0.88
C SER A 170 13.97 -17.29 -1.56
N LYS A 171 14.12 -16.14 -0.91
CA LYS A 171 13.68 -14.83 -1.43
C LYS A 171 14.64 -14.27 -2.46
N VAL A 172 15.96 -14.44 -2.25
CA VAL A 172 17.00 -14.10 -3.24
C VAL A 172 16.75 -14.86 -4.56
N TYR A 173 16.50 -16.18 -4.49
CA TYR A 173 16.19 -16.98 -5.69
C TYR A 173 14.72 -16.93 -6.14
N ARG A 174 13.88 -16.16 -5.44
CA ARG A 174 12.48 -15.89 -5.81
C ARG A 174 11.64 -17.14 -6.08
N PHE A 175 11.81 -18.19 -5.28
CA PHE A 175 10.97 -19.39 -5.37
C PHE A 175 9.90 -19.48 -4.28
N THR A 176 9.85 -18.50 -3.36
CA THR A 176 8.80 -18.37 -2.34
C THR A 176 7.99 -17.08 -2.45
N GLY A 177 6.67 -17.16 -2.25
CA GLY A 177 5.76 -16.02 -2.33
C GLY A 177 4.41 -16.35 -2.95
N THR A 178 3.67 -15.32 -3.37
CA THR A 178 2.36 -15.47 -4.04
C THR A 178 2.50 -16.27 -5.33
N ASN A 179 1.67 -17.30 -5.51
CA ASN A 179 1.73 -18.25 -6.64
C ASN A 179 3.03 -19.06 -6.74
N LEU A 180 3.84 -19.11 -5.68
CA LEU A 180 5.05 -19.90 -5.57
C LEU A 180 4.96 -20.82 -4.32
N MET A 181 6.09 -21.34 -3.85
CA MET A 181 6.12 -22.07 -2.58
C MET A 181 5.79 -21.12 -1.41
N ALA A 182 4.88 -21.52 -0.52
CA ALA A 182 4.64 -20.76 0.69
C ALA A 182 5.86 -20.86 1.63
N ASN A 183 6.24 -19.75 2.25
CA ASN A 183 7.30 -19.74 3.26
C ASN A 183 7.01 -20.76 4.38
N TYR A 184 5.75 -20.86 4.79
CA TYR A 184 5.29 -21.84 5.77
C TYR A 184 5.73 -23.28 5.42
N SER A 185 5.51 -23.71 4.18
CA SER A 185 5.88 -25.07 3.73
C SER A 185 7.39 -25.30 3.74
N LEU A 186 8.19 -24.28 3.38
CA LEU A 186 9.65 -24.36 3.44
C LEU A 186 10.16 -24.47 4.88
N ILE A 187 9.54 -23.74 5.81
CA ILE A 187 9.89 -23.80 7.24
C ILE A 187 9.48 -25.14 7.85
N LEU A 188 8.34 -25.72 7.46
CA LEU A 188 7.97 -27.08 7.88
C LEU A 188 8.98 -28.14 7.38
N MET A 189 9.52 -27.97 6.17
CA MET A 189 10.60 -28.83 5.68
C MET A 189 11.86 -28.71 6.54
N LEU A 190 12.23 -27.49 6.95
CA LEU A 190 13.36 -27.29 7.85
C LEU A 190 13.12 -27.94 9.22
N ILE A 191 11.95 -27.72 9.82
CA ILE A 191 11.56 -28.34 11.09
C ILE A 191 11.68 -29.87 10.98
N PHE A 192 11.11 -30.46 9.92
CA PHE A 192 11.19 -31.90 9.70
C PHE A 192 12.63 -32.41 9.59
N TYR A 193 13.48 -31.72 8.84
CA TYR A 193 14.90 -32.07 8.76
C TYR A 193 15.56 -32.10 10.15
N LEU A 194 15.35 -31.07 10.96
CA LEU A 194 15.89 -31.01 12.32
C LEU A 194 15.28 -32.09 13.25
N GLN A 195 14.02 -32.49 13.04
CA GLN A 195 13.40 -33.62 13.74
C GLN A 195 14.04 -34.97 13.36
N THR A 196 14.42 -35.16 12.09
CA THR A 196 15.12 -36.39 11.68
C THR A 196 16.50 -36.53 12.32
N LEU A 197 17.13 -35.39 12.68
CA LEU A 197 18.38 -35.33 13.43
C LEU A 197 18.18 -35.41 14.95
N LYS A 198 16.94 -35.52 15.44
CA LYS A 198 16.58 -35.51 16.87
C LYS A 198 16.99 -34.23 17.60
N ILE A 199 17.13 -33.12 16.87
CA ILE A 199 17.36 -31.78 17.43
C ILE A 199 16.05 -31.17 17.91
N LEU A 200 14.97 -31.40 17.15
CA LEU A 200 13.62 -30.95 17.49
C LEU A 200 12.70 -32.15 17.79
N PRO A 201 11.73 -32.00 18.72
CA PRO A 201 10.72 -33.03 18.97
C PRO A 201 9.71 -33.11 17.83
N SER A 202 9.04 -34.27 17.70
CA SER A 202 7.87 -34.38 16.82
C SER A 202 6.65 -33.68 17.44
N VAL A 203 5.69 -33.25 16.63
CA VAL A 203 4.46 -32.61 17.17
C VAL A 203 3.61 -33.64 17.93
N TYR A 204 3.63 -34.90 17.50
CA TYR A 204 3.02 -36.00 18.24
C TYR A 204 3.59 -36.13 19.66
N ASP A 205 4.91 -36.04 19.83
CA ASP A 205 5.54 -36.10 21.15
C ASP A 205 5.13 -34.92 22.03
N LEU A 206 5.02 -33.72 21.45
CA LEU A 206 4.53 -32.51 22.15
C LEU A 206 3.05 -32.60 22.55
N GLN A 207 2.28 -33.50 21.93
CA GLN A 207 0.85 -33.70 22.22
C GLN A 207 0.57 -34.80 23.25
N LYS A 208 1.51 -35.73 23.45
CA LYS A 208 1.28 -37.01 24.15
C LYS A 208 0.80 -36.85 25.59
N HIS A 209 1.23 -35.79 26.28
CA HIS A 209 0.95 -35.53 27.69
C HIS A 209 0.14 -34.25 27.91
N THR A 210 -0.46 -33.72 26.85
CA THR A 210 -1.24 -32.49 26.90
C THR A 210 -2.71 -32.81 26.64
N PRO A 211 -3.65 -32.30 27.46
CA PRO A 211 -5.07 -32.41 27.16
C PRO A 211 -5.38 -31.89 25.75
N PRO A 212 -6.13 -32.63 24.91
CA PRO A 212 -6.45 -32.17 23.57
C PRO A 212 -7.21 -30.85 23.56
N ASP A 213 -6.82 -29.95 22.67
CA ASP A 213 -7.51 -28.69 22.39
C ASP A 213 -7.90 -28.67 20.91
N PHE A 214 -9.20 -28.80 20.64
CA PHE A 214 -9.69 -29.01 19.28
C PHE A 214 -9.99 -27.70 18.57
N VAL A 215 -9.22 -27.42 17.52
CA VAL A 215 -9.43 -26.30 16.60
C VAL A 215 -9.75 -26.84 15.22
N GLU A 216 -10.93 -26.49 14.69
CA GLU A 216 -11.44 -27.03 13.41
C GLU A 216 -11.42 -28.57 13.35
N ASN A 217 -11.80 -29.23 14.46
CA ASN A 217 -11.77 -30.68 14.68
C ASN A 217 -10.36 -31.29 14.79
N TRP A 218 -9.28 -30.52 14.71
CA TRP A 218 -7.91 -31.05 14.85
C TRP A 218 -7.35 -30.73 16.23
N ASN A 219 -6.61 -31.68 16.82
CA ASN A 219 -5.89 -31.43 18.07
C ASN A 219 -4.76 -30.43 17.82
N ALA A 220 -4.92 -29.22 18.34
CA ALA A 220 -3.97 -28.12 18.25
C ALA A 220 -3.22 -27.88 19.58
N ALA A 221 -3.42 -28.74 20.59
CA ALA A 221 -2.65 -28.70 21.82
C ALA A 221 -1.18 -29.08 21.56
N PHE A 222 -0.28 -28.53 22.37
CA PHE A 222 1.12 -28.93 22.47
C PHE A 222 1.70 -28.29 23.73
N ASP A 223 2.64 -28.97 24.39
CA ASP A 223 3.34 -28.45 25.57
C ASP A 223 4.85 -28.36 25.33
N GLY A 224 5.44 -27.22 25.71
CA GLY A 224 6.87 -26.96 25.64
C GLY A 224 7.68 -27.49 26.80
N ASP A 225 7.03 -27.82 27.92
CA ASP A 225 7.69 -28.22 29.17
C ASP A 225 8.05 -29.72 29.24
N VAL A 226 7.88 -30.45 28.12
CA VAL A 226 8.40 -31.81 27.97
C VAL A 226 9.91 -31.77 28.21
N CYS A 227 10.41 -32.54 29.18
CA CYS A 227 11.81 -32.55 29.59
C CYS A 227 12.74 -32.43 28.39
N ASN A 228 13.48 -31.32 28.31
CA ASN A 228 14.34 -30.97 27.19
C ASN A 228 15.54 -31.94 27.18
N ASN A 229 15.30 -33.19 26.77
CA ASN A 229 16.31 -34.16 26.39
C ASN A 229 16.88 -33.70 25.04
N SER A 230 17.44 -32.49 25.02
CA SER A 230 18.18 -31.98 23.88
C SER A 230 19.34 -32.94 23.64
N ASN A 231 19.16 -33.87 22.71
CA ASN A 231 20.29 -34.50 22.06
C ASN A 231 20.99 -33.36 21.32
N THR A 232 21.98 -32.77 21.97
CA THR A 232 22.84 -31.74 21.41
C THR A 232 23.70 -32.40 20.35
N SER A 233 23.13 -32.61 19.16
CA SER A 233 23.92 -32.97 17.99
C SER A 233 25.07 -31.97 17.90
N GLY A 234 26.32 -32.44 17.88
CA GLY A 234 27.51 -31.58 17.85
C GLY A 234 27.65 -30.71 16.58
N LEU A 235 26.71 -30.84 15.64
CA LEU A 235 26.67 -30.14 14.36
C LEU A 235 26.62 -28.61 14.52
N SER A 236 27.51 -27.91 13.88
CA SER A 236 27.48 -26.45 13.76
C SER A 236 26.29 -25.96 12.92
N LEU A 237 25.98 -24.65 13.01
CA LEU A 237 24.97 -24.02 12.16
C LEU A 237 25.30 -24.19 10.65
N TYR A 238 26.59 -24.12 10.31
CA TYR A 238 27.11 -24.38 8.97
C TYR A 238 26.76 -25.79 8.47
N GLU A 239 27.05 -26.82 9.27
CA GLU A 239 26.75 -28.22 8.95
C GLU A 239 25.25 -28.48 8.85
N LEU A 240 24.45 -27.84 9.71
CA LEU A 240 22.99 -27.96 9.62
C LEU A 240 22.44 -27.35 8.32
N MET A 241 22.98 -26.20 7.88
CA MET A 241 22.55 -25.57 6.63
C MET A 241 22.96 -26.36 5.40
N GLY A 242 24.21 -26.81 5.34
CA GLY A 242 24.70 -27.69 4.28
C GLY A 242 23.93 -29.01 4.22
N GLY A 243 23.75 -29.65 5.37
CA GLY A 243 23.00 -30.89 5.49
C GLY A 243 21.53 -30.76 5.12
N PHE A 244 20.88 -29.61 5.37
CA PHE A 244 19.52 -29.34 4.90
C PHE A 244 19.44 -29.37 3.36
N PHE A 245 20.38 -28.73 2.67
CA PHE A 245 20.44 -28.74 1.21
C PHE A 245 20.76 -30.13 0.66
N THR A 246 21.68 -30.87 1.28
CA THR A 246 22.02 -32.25 0.89
C THR A 246 20.83 -33.19 1.09
N TYR A 247 20.13 -33.08 2.22
CA TYR A 247 18.96 -33.89 2.55
C TYR A 247 17.86 -33.72 1.49
N TYR A 248 17.49 -32.47 1.17
CA TYR A 248 16.43 -32.21 0.19
C TYR A 248 16.87 -32.28 -1.27
N GLY A 249 18.17 -32.16 -1.57
CA GLY A 249 18.71 -32.44 -2.90
C GLY A 249 18.58 -33.91 -3.31
N THR A 250 18.59 -34.82 -2.32
CA THR A 250 18.56 -36.28 -2.51
C THR A 250 17.26 -36.95 -2.01
N PHE A 251 16.36 -36.20 -1.37
CA PHE A 251 15.10 -36.72 -0.83
C PHE A 251 14.23 -37.39 -1.91
N ASN A 252 13.70 -38.57 -1.60
CA ASN A 252 12.81 -39.31 -2.49
C ASN A 252 11.37 -38.79 -2.41
N TYR A 253 11.11 -37.68 -3.11
CA TYR A 253 9.80 -37.02 -3.14
C TYR A 253 8.67 -37.88 -3.74
N GLN A 254 9.02 -38.86 -4.58
CA GLN A 254 8.09 -39.74 -5.28
C GLN A 254 7.47 -40.78 -4.36
N GLN A 255 8.21 -41.24 -3.35
CA GLN A 255 7.75 -42.28 -2.44
C GLN A 255 7.42 -41.76 -1.05
N ASN A 256 7.98 -40.63 -0.64
CA ASN A 256 7.93 -40.17 0.74
C ASN A 256 7.14 -38.87 0.93
N VAL A 257 6.58 -38.72 2.13
CA VAL A 257 5.91 -37.52 2.63
C VAL A 257 6.73 -36.95 3.78
N ILE A 258 6.81 -35.62 3.82
CA ILE A 258 7.46 -34.85 4.87
C ILE A 258 6.39 -34.57 5.93
N SER A 259 6.51 -35.22 7.10
CA SER A 259 5.52 -35.14 8.19
C SER A 259 6.16 -34.57 9.45
N PRO A 260 6.06 -33.24 9.69
CA PRO A 260 6.47 -32.65 10.95
C PRO A 260 5.72 -33.21 12.17
N TYR A 261 4.50 -33.72 11.94
CA TYR A 261 3.69 -34.34 12.99
C TYR A 261 4.37 -35.57 13.59
N LEU A 262 4.77 -36.52 12.73
CA LEU A 262 5.42 -37.75 13.16
C LEU A 262 6.93 -37.59 13.41
N GLY A 263 7.56 -36.53 12.89
CA GLY A 263 9.00 -36.31 12.96
C GLY A 263 9.84 -37.39 12.26
N ARG A 264 9.21 -38.18 11.36
CA ARG A 264 9.84 -39.26 10.59
C ARG A 264 9.17 -39.40 9.22
N VAL A 265 9.90 -40.01 8.28
CA VAL A 265 9.42 -40.24 6.93
C VAL A 265 8.24 -41.23 6.95
N ILE A 266 7.17 -40.89 6.24
CA ILE A 266 6.05 -41.80 5.94
C ILE A 266 5.95 -42.00 4.44
N SER A 267 5.75 -43.24 4.00
CA SER A 267 5.58 -43.52 2.57
C SER A 267 4.21 -43.03 2.10
N ARG A 268 4.14 -42.54 0.86
CA ARG A 268 2.89 -42.13 0.20
C ARG A 268 1.90 -43.29 0.14
N LYS A 269 2.39 -44.51 -0.12
CA LYS A 269 1.55 -45.72 -0.14
C LYS A 269 0.89 -45.96 1.21
N ASN A 270 1.65 -45.86 2.30
CA ASN A 270 1.11 -46.10 3.64
C ASN A 270 0.15 -44.98 4.07
N LEU A 271 0.40 -43.74 3.66
CA LEU A 271 -0.49 -42.62 3.98
C LEU A 271 -1.81 -42.65 3.18
N ASP A 272 -1.81 -43.25 1.99
CA ASP A 272 -3.01 -43.41 1.15
C ASP A 272 -3.91 -44.57 1.63
N ASP A 273 -3.32 -45.64 2.16
CA ASP A 273 -4.03 -46.79 2.70
C ASP A 273 -4.35 -46.63 4.19
N LEU A 274 -5.62 -46.32 4.50
CA LEU A 274 -6.13 -46.11 5.85
C LEU A 274 -5.94 -47.32 6.79
N SER A 275 -5.83 -48.53 6.24
CA SER A 275 -5.61 -49.74 7.04
C SER A 275 -4.17 -49.84 7.54
N SER A 276 -3.23 -49.23 6.80
CA SER A 276 -1.78 -49.25 7.07
C SER A 276 -1.28 -48.03 7.86
N LEU A 277 -2.18 -47.13 8.25
CA LEU A 277 -1.83 -45.92 9.00
C LEU A 277 -1.30 -46.28 10.40
N PRO A 278 -0.24 -45.60 10.86
CA PRO A 278 0.26 -45.75 12.22
C PRO A 278 -0.77 -45.24 13.25
N GLU A 279 -0.72 -45.76 14.48
CA GLU A 279 -1.67 -45.43 15.56
C GLU A 279 -1.66 -43.92 15.89
N GLU A 280 -0.50 -43.28 15.75
CA GLU A 280 -0.35 -41.84 15.91
C GLU A 280 -1.26 -41.02 14.97
N LEU A 281 -1.66 -41.59 13.81
CA LEU A 281 -2.58 -40.96 12.86
C LEU A 281 -4.04 -41.47 13.01
N SER A 282 -4.40 -42.06 14.15
CA SER A 282 -5.76 -42.52 14.47
C SER A 282 -6.82 -41.44 14.25
N LEU A 283 -6.58 -40.20 14.72
CA LEU A 283 -7.51 -39.09 14.52
C LEU A 283 -7.75 -38.78 13.02
N TYR A 284 -6.69 -38.83 12.19
CA TYR A 284 -6.84 -38.67 10.75
C TYR A 284 -7.65 -39.81 10.13
N LYS A 285 -7.36 -41.05 10.55
CA LYS A 285 -8.08 -42.24 10.09
C LYS A 285 -9.58 -42.14 10.42
N GLU A 286 -9.93 -41.74 11.64
CA GLU A 286 -11.31 -41.52 12.07
C GLU A 286 -11.98 -40.42 11.27
N HIS A 287 -11.34 -39.26 11.12
CA HIS A 287 -11.92 -38.15 10.35
C HIS A 287 -12.21 -38.51 8.90
N VAL A 288 -11.33 -39.27 8.25
CA VAL A 288 -11.58 -39.73 6.88
C VAL A 288 -12.69 -40.79 6.85
N SER A 289 -12.69 -41.73 7.79
CA SER A 289 -13.67 -42.84 7.83
C SER A 289 -15.09 -42.35 8.13
N TYR A 290 -15.23 -41.32 8.97
CA TYR A 290 -16.50 -40.69 9.29
C TYR A 290 -16.89 -39.55 8.34
N GLY A 291 -16.10 -39.27 7.30
CA GLY A 291 -16.40 -38.22 6.32
C GLY A 291 -16.28 -36.79 6.84
N ILE A 292 -15.60 -36.58 7.97
CA ILE A 292 -15.30 -35.26 8.55
C ILE A 292 -14.29 -34.52 7.66
N CYS A 293 -13.33 -35.23 7.06
CA CYS A 293 -12.40 -34.66 6.10
C CYS A 293 -12.11 -35.59 4.92
N VAL A 294 -11.64 -35.01 3.82
CA VAL A 294 -11.14 -35.77 2.66
C VAL A 294 -9.70 -36.23 2.89
N LYS A 295 -9.27 -37.30 2.21
CA LYS A 295 -7.87 -37.75 2.23
C LYS A 295 -6.92 -36.66 1.79
N ILE A 296 -5.70 -36.69 2.34
CA ILE A 296 -4.60 -35.83 1.90
C ILE A 296 -4.30 -36.03 0.42
N ARG A 297 -4.09 -34.93 -0.30
CA ARG A 297 -3.73 -34.96 -1.72
C ARG A 297 -2.28 -35.37 -1.90
N LEU A 298 -2.08 -36.54 -2.50
CA LEU A 298 -0.78 -37.14 -2.81
C LEU A 298 -0.46 -37.14 -4.31
N ASP A 299 -1.30 -36.56 -5.16
CA ASP A 299 -1.08 -36.46 -6.61
C ASP A 299 -0.01 -35.41 -6.99
N THR A 300 0.47 -34.63 -6.02
CA THR A 300 1.51 -33.62 -6.22
C THR A 300 2.92 -34.20 -6.15
N LYS A 301 3.91 -33.50 -6.73
CA LYS A 301 5.32 -33.96 -6.74
C LYS A 301 5.99 -33.88 -5.36
N VAL A 302 5.66 -32.88 -4.57
CA VAL A 302 6.09 -32.73 -3.17
C VAL A 302 4.86 -32.78 -2.29
N CYS A 303 4.99 -33.43 -1.13
CA CYS A 303 3.95 -33.47 -0.11
C CYS A 303 4.56 -33.11 1.25
N VAL A 304 4.23 -31.92 1.75
CA VAL A 304 4.54 -31.48 3.10
C VAL A 304 3.24 -31.46 3.89
N GLN A 305 3.12 -32.33 4.88
CA GLN A 305 1.92 -32.42 5.72
C GLN A 305 1.85 -31.25 6.71
N ASP A 306 0.66 -30.68 6.90
CA ASP A 306 0.40 -29.72 7.99
C ASP A 306 0.46 -30.45 9.35
N PRO A 307 1.14 -29.89 10.36
CA PRO A 307 1.36 -30.55 11.65
C PRO A 307 0.09 -30.75 12.48
N PHE A 308 -0.98 -30.00 12.23
CA PHE A 308 -2.26 -30.18 12.92
C PHE A 308 -3.33 -30.72 11.98
N GLN A 309 -3.48 -30.13 10.79
CA GLN A 309 -4.48 -30.56 9.82
C GLN A 309 -3.93 -31.71 8.99
N HIS A 310 -3.93 -32.94 9.50
CA HIS A 310 -3.23 -34.08 8.88
C HIS A 310 -3.69 -34.41 7.45
N ASN A 311 -4.88 -33.95 7.05
CA ASN A 311 -5.41 -34.10 5.70
C ASN A 311 -4.90 -33.04 4.71
N LYS A 312 -4.08 -32.09 5.15
CA LYS A 312 -3.64 -30.95 4.35
C LYS A 312 -2.20 -31.12 3.91
N ASN A 313 -2.02 -31.01 2.60
CA ASN A 313 -0.72 -30.90 1.96
C ASN A 313 -0.42 -29.42 1.68
N CYS A 314 0.64 -28.89 2.29
CA CYS A 314 1.04 -27.49 2.23
C CYS A 314 1.73 -27.11 0.91
N THR A 315 1.93 -28.06 -0.01
CA THR A 315 2.62 -27.83 -1.30
C THR A 315 1.73 -28.06 -2.52
N VAL A 316 0.40 -28.11 -2.33
CA VAL A 316 -0.58 -28.34 -3.43
C VAL A 316 -0.52 -27.28 -4.54
N ALA A 317 -0.20 -26.04 -4.19
CA ALA A 317 -0.16 -24.92 -5.14
C ALA A 317 1.12 -24.88 -6.01
N ILE A 318 2.12 -25.73 -5.74
CA ILE A 318 3.41 -25.68 -6.43
C ILE A 318 3.32 -26.45 -7.75
N TYR A 319 3.55 -25.76 -8.87
CA TYR A 319 3.60 -26.37 -10.19
C TYR A 319 4.93 -27.12 -10.44
N GLU A 320 4.89 -28.13 -11.30
CA GLU A 320 5.99 -29.10 -11.49
C GLU A 320 7.34 -28.46 -11.85
N LYS A 321 7.35 -27.48 -12.77
CA LYS A 321 8.58 -26.78 -13.15
C LYS A 321 9.24 -26.05 -11.97
N LEU A 322 8.45 -25.51 -11.04
CA LEU A 322 8.99 -24.87 -9.84
C LEU A 322 9.59 -25.89 -8.88
N VAL A 323 8.96 -27.06 -8.71
CA VAL A 323 9.51 -28.16 -7.91
C VAL A 323 10.88 -28.58 -8.45
N GLN A 324 11.00 -28.81 -9.76
CA GLN A 324 12.27 -29.19 -10.39
C GLN A 324 13.35 -28.14 -10.14
N ARG A 325 12.99 -26.85 -10.26
CA ARG A 325 13.90 -25.74 -9.97
C ARG A 325 14.34 -25.70 -8.51
N ILE A 326 13.42 -25.89 -7.56
CA ILE A 326 13.74 -25.91 -6.12
C ILE A 326 14.71 -27.05 -5.80
N ILE A 327 14.47 -28.25 -6.35
CA ILE A 327 15.36 -29.41 -6.18
C ILE A 327 16.74 -29.13 -6.79
N ALA A 328 16.80 -28.51 -7.97
CA ALA A 328 18.07 -28.12 -8.59
C ALA A 328 18.84 -27.11 -7.73
N LEU A 329 18.14 -26.13 -7.14
CA LEU A 329 18.73 -25.17 -6.20
C LEU A 329 19.27 -25.83 -4.93
N PHE A 330 18.54 -26.81 -4.35
CA PHE A 330 19.04 -27.59 -3.21
C PHE A 330 20.30 -28.37 -3.57
N ARG A 331 20.34 -29.05 -4.73
CA ARG A 331 21.53 -29.78 -5.18
C ARG A 331 22.71 -28.85 -5.44
N TRP A 332 22.45 -27.68 -6.03
CA TRP A 332 23.49 -26.70 -6.28
C TRP A 332 24.07 -26.14 -4.98
N ALA A 333 23.22 -25.77 -4.02
CA ALA A 333 23.68 -25.30 -2.71
C ALA A 333 24.41 -26.40 -1.93
N SER A 334 23.97 -27.65 -2.04
CA SER A 334 24.66 -28.84 -1.49
C SER A 334 26.05 -29.02 -2.09
N LYS A 335 26.19 -28.89 -3.42
CA LYS A 335 27.49 -28.93 -4.09
C LYS A 335 28.43 -27.81 -3.61
N LYS A 336 27.90 -26.59 -3.45
CA LYS A 336 28.67 -25.46 -2.89
C LYS A 336 29.15 -25.73 -1.46
N TYR A 337 28.33 -26.38 -0.65
CA TYR A 337 28.71 -26.79 0.71
C TYR A 337 29.84 -27.83 0.73
N GLU A 338 29.88 -28.73 -0.26
CA GLU A 338 30.94 -29.74 -0.39
C GLU A 338 32.25 -29.19 -0.94
N GLU A 339 32.18 -28.23 -1.87
CA GLU A 339 33.35 -27.73 -2.62
C GLU A 339 34.02 -26.50 -1.99
N GLU A 340 33.29 -25.72 -1.19
CA GLU A 340 33.79 -24.43 -0.70
C GLU A 340 34.05 -24.42 0.82
N PRO A 341 35.02 -23.62 1.29
CA PRO A 341 35.21 -23.42 2.72
C PRO A 341 34.00 -22.68 3.33
N ALA A 342 33.77 -22.91 4.63
CA ALA A 342 32.64 -22.32 5.35
C ALA A 342 32.59 -20.78 5.28
N SER A 343 33.75 -20.13 5.22
CA SER A 343 33.89 -18.67 5.08
C SER A 343 33.49 -18.13 3.70
N ASN A 344 33.31 -18.96 2.67
CA ASN A 344 32.85 -18.51 1.35
C ASN A 344 31.43 -18.98 1.01
N PHE A 345 30.92 -19.99 1.73
CA PHE A 345 29.67 -20.65 1.42
C PHE A 345 28.46 -19.70 1.30
N LEU A 346 28.22 -18.82 2.30
CA LEU A 346 27.07 -17.90 2.28
C LEU A 346 27.15 -16.89 1.14
N LYS A 347 28.34 -16.34 0.90
CA LYS A 347 28.60 -15.42 -0.21
C LYS A 347 28.23 -16.08 -1.54
N SER A 348 28.69 -17.31 -1.77
CA SER A 348 28.45 -18.02 -3.02
C SER A 348 26.97 -18.33 -3.21
N ILE A 349 26.29 -18.89 -2.19
CA ILE A 349 24.88 -19.23 -2.31
C ILE A 349 23.93 -18.03 -2.32
N LEU A 350 24.39 -16.81 -2.05
CA LEU A 350 23.53 -15.61 -2.07
C LEU A 350 23.84 -14.68 -3.25
N THR A 351 25.07 -14.68 -3.77
CA THR A 351 25.49 -13.73 -4.82
C THR A 351 25.65 -14.36 -6.20
N GLU A 352 25.88 -15.68 -6.29
CA GLU A 352 26.09 -16.32 -7.58
C GLU A 352 24.78 -16.60 -8.33
N ASP A 353 24.88 -16.52 -9.66
CA ASP A 353 23.77 -16.79 -10.55
C ASP A 353 23.55 -18.30 -10.74
N ALA A 354 22.63 -18.86 -9.97
CA ALA A 354 22.23 -20.27 -10.11
C ALA A 354 21.50 -20.57 -11.44
N TYR A 355 21.09 -19.58 -12.24
CA TYR A 355 20.51 -19.80 -13.58
C TYR A 355 21.53 -20.33 -14.60
N LEU A 356 22.82 -20.33 -14.26
CA LEU A 356 23.86 -20.99 -15.05
C LEU A 356 23.91 -22.52 -14.84
N VAL A 357 23.12 -23.07 -13.92
CA VAL A 357 23.04 -24.52 -13.67
C VAL A 357 22.09 -25.16 -14.71
N PRO A 358 22.56 -26.10 -15.55
CA PRO A 358 21.71 -26.76 -16.55
C PRO A 358 20.53 -27.49 -15.89
N MET A 359 19.31 -27.28 -16.41
CA MET A 359 18.16 -28.11 -16.04
C MET A 359 18.43 -29.58 -16.40
N PRO A 360 18.04 -30.55 -15.56
CA PRO A 360 18.09 -31.96 -15.96
C PRO A 360 17.24 -32.17 -17.23
N PRO A 361 17.69 -33.01 -18.18
CA PRO A 361 16.91 -33.29 -19.39
C PRO A 361 15.53 -33.86 -19.01
N SER A 362 14.49 -33.34 -19.66
CA SER A 362 13.12 -33.82 -19.45
C SER A 362 13.01 -35.28 -19.89
N PRO A 363 12.20 -36.12 -19.22
CA PRO A 363 11.89 -37.46 -19.73
C PRO A 363 11.23 -37.36 -21.11
N PRO A 364 11.52 -38.29 -22.04
CA PRO A 364 10.93 -38.27 -23.38
C PRO A 364 9.41 -38.36 -23.29
N THR A 365 8.72 -37.37 -23.87
CA THR A 365 7.26 -37.34 -23.94
C THR A 365 6.79 -38.30 -25.05
N PRO A 366 5.74 -39.12 -24.85
CA PRO A 366 5.19 -39.96 -25.91
C PRO A 366 4.64 -39.08 -27.05
N GLN A 367 5.10 -39.35 -28.28
CA GLN A 367 4.65 -38.63 -29.47
C GLN A 367 3.25 -39.10 -29.88
N ILE A 368 2.32 -38.14 -30.05
CA ILE A 368 1.04 -38.34 -30.74
C ILE A 368 1.15 -37.64 -32.11
N PRO A 369 0.72 -38.26 -33.23
CA PRO A 369 1.00 -37.74 -34.57
C PRO A 369 0.14 -36.51 -34.88
N ARG A 370 0.75 -35.46 -35.43
CA ARG A 370 0.05 -34.34 -36.05
C ARG A 370 0.13 -34.48 -37.57
N ASN A 371 -1.03 -34.53 -38.21
CA ASN A 371 -1.16 -34.41 -39.66
C ASN A 371 -0.98 -32.96 -40.12
N THR A 372 -0.46 -32.91 -41.34
CA THR A 372 0.01 -31.83 -42.22
C THR A 372 -1.04 -30.83 -42.70
N ALA A 373 -0.61 -29.58 -42.92
CA ALA A 373 -0.81 -28.74 -44.13
C ALA A 373 -0.16 -27.37 -43.85
N GLU A 374 1.03 -27.08 -44.37
CA GLU A 374 1.37 -26.50 -45.68
C GLU A 374 1.75 -25.00 -45.60
N THR A 375 2.98 -24.76 -46.05
CA THR A 375 3.76 -23.53 -46.18
C THR A 375 3.21 -22.56 -47.23
N VAL A 376 3.62 -21.28 -47.20
CA VAL A 376 4.27 -20.57 -48.33
C VAL A 376 4.77 -19.14 -47.95
N THR A 377 6.09 -19.01 -48.05
CA THR A 377 6.98 -17.90 -48.49
C THR A 377 7.07 -16.50 -47.81
N THR A 378 8.30 -16.30 -47.32
CA THR A 378 9.20 -15.13 -47.26
C THR A 378 9.08 -13.98 -48.27
N HIS A 379 9.34 -12.76 -47.77
CA HIS A 379 10.26 -11.66 -48.24
C HIS A 379 9.81 -10.36 -47.53
N GLN A 380 10.58 -9.33 -47.18
CA GLN A 380 11.96 -8.87 -47.38
C GLN A 380 12.20 -7.73 -46.34
N LYS A 381 13.39 -7.64 -45.75
CA LYS A 381 13.81 -6.50 -44.89
C LYS A 381 14.25 -5.33 -45.78
N VAL A 382 13.57 -4.18 -45.67
CA VAL A 382 14.06 -2.90 -46.21
C VAL A 382 14.57 -2.03 -45.05
N ARG A 383 15.80 -1.54 -45.22
CA ARG A 383 16.58 -0.73 -44.29
C ARG A 383 16.42 0.73 -44.69
N VAL A 384 15.86 1.59 -43.83
CA VAL A 384 15.82 3.05 -44.03
C VAL A 384 16.64 3.73 -42.94
N LYS A 385 17.54 4.61 -43.40
CA LYS A 385 18.59 5.31 -42.63
C LYS A 385 17.99 6.30 -41.61
N GLN A 386 18.47 6.23 -40.37
CA GLN A 386 18.23 7.25 -39.33
C GLN A 386 19.16 8.45 -39.52
N ASN A 387 18.57 9.65 -39.65
CA ASN A 387 19.29 10.91 -39.51
C ASN A 387 19.44 11.27 -38.03
N LYS A 388 20.66 11.67 -37.66
CA LYS A 388 21.06 12.14 -36.33
C LYS A 388 20.31 13.42 -35.95
N ILE A 389 19.48 13.37 -34.91
CA ILE A 389 18.97 14.54 -34.19
C ILE A 389 19.37 14.42 -32.71
N ASN A 390 19.82 15.54 -32.15
CA ASN A 390 20.49 15.73 -30.86
C ASN A 390 19.99 14.87 -29.68
N LYS A 391 20.86 13.98 -29.17
CA LYS A 391 20.57 12.96 -28.13
C LYS A 391 20.30 13.51 -26.72
N ASN A 392 20.59 14.78 -26.43
CA ASN A 392 20.46 15.32 -25.07
C ASN A 392 19.08 15.92 -24.74
N ASN A 393 18.40 16.61 -25.68
CA ASN A 393 17.02 17.08 -25.46
C ASN A 393 15.99 15.94 -25.56
N SER A 394 16.22 14.95 -26.43
CA SER A 394 15.36 13.77 -26.56
C SER A 394 15.30 12.91 -25.29
N LYS A 395 16.39 12.84 -24.50
CA LYS A 395 16.41 12.09 -23.23
C LYS A 395 15.60 12.78 -22.13
N LYS A 396 15.61 14.11 -22.07
CA LYS A 396 14.86 14.89 -21.06
C LYS A 396 13.35 14.89 -21.36
N ILE A 397 12.98 15.04 -22.64
CA ILE A 397 11.59 14.98 -23.11
C ILE A 397 11.03 13.55 -23.01
N LYS A 398 11.82 12.51 -23.32
CA LYS A 398 11.41 11.11 -23.10
C LYS A 398 11.25 10.76 -21.62
N ARG A 399 12.01 11.38 -20.72
CA ARG A 399 11.90 11.12 -19.27
C ARG A 399 10.61 11.71 -18.69
N ILE A 400 10.28 12.95 -19.08
CA ILE A 400 9.03 13.62 -18.67
C ILE A 400 7.81 12.94 -19.30
N ALA A 401 7.88 12.59 -20.59
CA ALA A 401 6.78 11.88 -21.27
C ALA A 401 6.54 10.49 -20.66
N VAL A 402 7.58 9.76 -20.27
CA VAL A 402 7.45 8.44 -19.61
C VAL A 402 6.94 8.57 -18.17
N GLU A 403 7.34 9.58 -17.43
CA GLU A 403 6.85 9.84 -16.06
C GLU A 403 5.38 10.28 -16.06
N VAL A 404 4.96 11.09 -17.04
CA VAL A 404 3.57 11.51 -17.22
C VAL A 404 2.70 10.36 -17.75
N LEU A 405 3.19 9.56 -18.70
CA LEU A 405 2.46 8.37 -19.19
C LEU A 405 2.32 7.32 -18.07
N ALA A 406 3.35 7.12 -17.25
CA ALA A 406 3.30 6.23 -16.09
C ALA A 406 2.36 6.76 -15.01
N LEU A 407 2.33 8.07 -14.75
CA LEU A 407 1.37 8.68 -13.82
C LEU A 407 -0.07 8.55 -14.33
N VAL A 408 -0.30 8.75 -15.63
CA VAL A 408 -1.61 8.60 -16.27
C VAL A 408 -2.05 7.14 -16.17
N LEU A 409 -1.21 6.17 -16.53
CA LEU A 409 -1.52 4.74 -16.44
C LEU A 409 -1.77 4.25 -15.00
N VAL A 410 -1.06 4.82 -14.00
CA VAL A 410 -1.30 4.57 -12.57
C VAL A 410 -2.62 5.20 -12.09
N CYS A 411 -3.02 6.34 -12.68
CA CYS A 411 -4.24 7.03 -12.29
C CYS A 411 -5.51 6.51 -13.01
N VAL A 412 -5.40 5.75 -14.12
CA VAL A 412 -6.55 5.16 -14.85
C VAL A 412 -6.77 3.66 -14.56
N GLY A 413 -6.19 3.12 -13.47
CA GLY A 413 -6.52 1.76 -13.00
C GLY A 413 -6.13 0.58 -13.92
N GLN A 414 -5.44 0.81 -15.04
CA GLN A 414 -5.06 -0.25 -15.99
C GLN A 414 -3.68 -0.86 -15.65
N TRP A 415 -3.63 -1.65 -14.58
CA TRP A 415 -2.41 -2.35 -14.13
C TRP A 415 -1.87 -3.39 -15.12
N GLN A 416 -2.73 -3.98 -15.96
CA GLN A 416 -2.40 -5.18 -16.75
C GLN A 416 -1.58 -4.93 -18.04
N ARG A 417 -1.31 -3.68 -18.44
CA ARG A 417 -0.56 -3.36 -19.68
C ARG A 417 0.82 -2.72 -19.45
N CYS A 418 1.30 -2.64 -18.21
CA CYS A 418 2.67 -2.25 -17.92
C CYS A 418 3.62 -3.45 -18.11
N GLU A 419 4.13 -3.65 -19.34
CA GLU A 419 5.17 -4.65 -19.58
C GLU A 419 6.44 -4.34 -18.76
N LEU A 420 6.58 -5.10 -17.67
CA LEU A 420 7.77 -5.85 -17.27
C LEU A 420 9.12 -5.17 -17.54
N GLN A 421 9.49 -4.22 -16.66
CA GLN A 421 10.85 -4.06 -16.07
C GLN A 421 11.03 -2.77 -15.23
N ARG A 422 10.06 -1.84 -15.18
CA ARG A 422 10.20 -0.56 -14.42
C ARG A 422 9.24 -0.38 -13.22
N ALA A 423 8.41 -1.35 -12.89
CA ALA A 423 7.37 -1.22 -11.83
C ALA A 423 7.90 -1.30 -10.38
N ALA A 424 8.98 -2.05 -10.11
CA ALA A 424 9.51 -2.21 -8.75
C ALA A 424 10.05 -0.89 -8.16
N GLY A 425 10.80 -0.12 -8.97
CA GLY A 425 11.37 1.15 -8.55
C GLY A 425 10.33 2.23 -8.24
N PHE A 426 9.23 2.30 -8.99
CA PHE A 426 8.16 3.27 -8.74
C PHE A 426 7.33 2.93 -7.51
N ALA A 427 6.97 1.65 -7.30
CA ALA A 427 6.25 1.22 -6.11
C ALA A 427 7.10 1.41 -4.84
N ALA A 428 8.40 1.12 -4.91
CA ALA A 428 9.35 1.38 -3.83
C ALA A 428 9.48 2.88 -3.53
N GLN A 429 9.58 3.73 -4.56
CA GLN A 429 9.61 5.19 -4.39
C GLN A 429 8.32 5.76 -3.79
N ALA A 430 7.16 5.24 -4.20
CA ALA A 430 5.86 5.63 -3.62
C ALA A 430 5.75 5.22 -2.15
N ARG A 431 6.19 4.00 -1.80
CA ARG A 431 6.24 3.50 -0.42
C ARG A 431 7.23 4.28 0.44
N ALA A 432 8.41 4.60 -0.10
CA ALA A 432 9.42 5.43 0.60
C ALA A 432 8.89 6.85 0.86
N LEU A 433 8.20 7.45 -0.11
CA LEU A 433 7.56 8.76 0.03
C LEU A 433 6.47 8.75 1.11
N LEU A 434 5.63 7.71 1.16
CA LEU A 434 4.62 7.54 2.20
C LEU A 434 5.25 7.36 3.59
N ALA A 435 6.31 6.54 3.70
CA ALA A 435 7.02 6.31 4.96
C ALA A 435 7.71 7.59 5.49
N ALA A 436 8.38 8.35 4.63
CA ALA A 436 8.99 9.63 4.98
C ALA A 436 7.94 10.63 5.50
N ARG A 437 6.76 10.65 4.88
CA ARG A 437 5.66 11.54 5.28
C ARG A 437 4.95 11.08 6.56
N ALA A 438 4.83 9.77 6.79
CA ALA A 438 4.34 9.23 8.06
C ALA A 438 5.27 9.58 9.22
N ARG A 439 6.60 9.54 8.99
CA ARG A 439 7.60 10.00 9.95
C ARG A 439 7.44 11.48 10.27
N LEU A 440 7.37 12.36 9.26
CA LEU A 440 7.09 13.79 9.45
C LEU A 440 5.83 14.03 10.30
N LEU A 441 4.73 13.34 10.01
CA LEU A 441 3.48 13.50 10.75
C LEU A 441 3.63 13.14 12.23
N ARG A 442 4.36 12.06 12.55
CA ARG A 442 4.67 11.69 13.93
C ARG A 442 5.53 12.75 14.60
N ASP A 443 6.62 13.17 13.97
CA ASP A 443 7.55 14.15 14.55
C ASP A 443 6.85 15.50 14.80
N VAL A 444 6.00 15.97 13.88
CA VAL A 444 5.18 17.19 14.07
C VAL A 444 4.22 17.01 15.26
N ARG A 445 3.55 15.86 15.35
CA ARG A 445 2.62 15.56 16.45
C ARG A 445 3.35 15.52 17.79
N ASP A 446 4.52 14.92 17.85
CA ASP A 446 5.32 14.80 19.08
C ASP A 446 5.77 16.18 19.58
N VAL A 447 6.17 17.08 18.68
CA VAL A 447 6.49 18.47 19.05
C VAL A 447 5.26 19.19 19.59
N LEU A 448 4.13 19.12 18.89
CA LEU A 448 2.91 19.84 19.29
C LEU A 448 2.32 19.32 20.61
N ARG A 449 2.48 18.03 20.90
CA ARG A 449 2.04 17.41 22.16
C ARG A 449 2.74 17.97 23.40
N GLN A 450 3.90 18.60 23.26
CA GLN A 450 4.57 19.31 24.35
C GLN A 450 3.77 20.52 24.83
N ALA A 451 3.02 21.17 23.94
CA ALA A 451 2.13 22.27 24.29
C ALA A 451 0.70 21.81 24.54
N TRP A 452 0.23 20.84 23.77
CA TRP A 452 -1.17 20.39 23.74
C TRP A 452 -1.24 18.87 23.68
N PRO A 453 -1.33 18.17 24.82
CA PRO A 453 -1.31 16.70 24.87
C PRO A 453 -2.38 16.04 24.00
N GLY A 454 -3.56 16.67 23.88
CA GLY A 454 -4.69 16.23 23.06
C GLY A 454 -4.74 16.79 21.64
N VAL A 455 -3.66 17.39 21.13
CA VAL A 455 -3.65 17.94 19.76
C VAL A 455 -3.78 16.83 18.72
N GLU A 456 -4.72 17.00 17.81
CA GLU A 456 -4.80 16.17 16.62
C GLU A 456 -4.08 16.85 15.47
N VAL A 457 -3.18 16.12 14.81
CA VAL A 457 -2.49 16.60 13.61
C VAL A 457 -2.95 15.77 12.44
N LEU A 458 -3.56 16.43 11.47
CA LEU A 458 -4.17 15.82 10.30
C LEU A 458 -3.46 16.28 9.03
N PRO A 459 -3.07 15.36 8.14
CA PRO A 459 -2.69 15.75 6.79
C PRO A 459 -3.93 16.27 6.05
N ILE A 460 -3.73 17.37 5.32
CA ILE A 460 -4.68 17.95 4.38
C ILE A 460 -4.01 18.10 3.00
N GLY A 461 -4.68 18.79 2.08
CA GLY A 461 -4.13 19.09 0.76
C GLY A 461 -3.82 17.87 -0.11
N SER A 462 -2.78 18.01 -0.93
CA SER A 462 -2.44 17.05 -1.99
C SER A 462 -1.95 15.71 -1.43
N LEU A 463 -1.43 15.68 -0.20
CA LEU A 463 -1.00 14.46 0.46
C LEU A 463 -2.19 13.58 0.85
N ALA A 464 -3.13 14.13 1.62
CA ALA A 464 -4.29 13.40 2.09
C ALA A 464 -5.15 12.86 0.94
N THR A 465 -5.18 13.57 -0.19
CA THR A 465 -5.94 13.22 -1.40
C THR A 465 -5.14 12.43 -2.42
N ARG A 466 -3.85 12.13 -2.14
CA ARG A 466 -2.91 11.43 -3.05
C ARG A 466 -2.77 12.05 -4.43
N LEU A 467 -2.88 13.38 -4.48
CA LEU A 467 -2.64 14.22 -5.65
C LEU A 467 -1.27 14.93 -5.58
N ALA A 468 -0.42 14.53 -4.63
CA ALA A 468 0.91 15.11 -4.41
C ALA A 468 1.92 14.57 -5.44
N PHE A 469 2.71 15.48 -6.01
CA PHE A 469 3.85 15.13 -6.86
C PHE A 469 5.11 14.93 -6.01
N LYS A 470 6.18 14.42 -6.64
CA LYS A 470 7.51 14.37 -6.02
C LYS A 470 7.96 15.80 -5.70
N GLY A 471 8.39 16.03 -4.45
CA GLY A 471 8.80 17.35 -3.97
C GLY A 471 7.65 18.28 -3.56
N SER A 472 6.39 17.84 -3.61
CA SER A 472 5.29 18.60 -3.00
C SER A 472 5.49 18.72 -1.49
N ASP A 473 5.19 19.91 -0.99
CA ASP A 473 4.97 20.22 0.41
C ASP A 473 3.90 19.32 1.03
N VAL A 474 4.00 19.18 2.35
CA VAL A 474 3.03 18.47 3.18
C VAL A 474 2.20 19.48 3.93
N ASP A 475 0.94 19.60 3.56
CA ASP A 475 -0.02 20.44 4.26
C ASP A 475 -0.57 19.71 5.49
N LEU A 476 -0.40 20.29 6.68
CA LEU A 476 -0.92 19.78 7.94
C LEU A 476 -1.86 20.80 8.59
N VAL A 477 -2.87 20.27 9.27
CA VAL A 477 -3.73 21.02 10.19
C VAL A 477 -3.52 20.47 11.60
N ALA A 478 -3.30 21.37 12.56
CA ALA A 478 -3.35 21.07 13.98
C ALA A 478 -4.68 21.52 14.56
N MET A 479 -5.42 20.57 15.14
CA MET A 479 -6.66 20.79 15.87
C MET A 479 -6.34 20.81 17.36
N VAL A 480 -6.42 21.99 17.96
CA VAL A 480 -6.12 22.21 19.37
C VAL A 480 -7.44 22.30 20.14
N ASN A 481 -7.75 21.25 20.91
CA ASN A 481 -8.93 21.18 21.78
C ASN A 481 -8.58 21.65 23.20
N ASP A 482 -8.11 22.89 23.34
CA ASP A 482 -7.75 23.49 24.63
C ASP A 482 -8.57 24.75 24.88
N GLY A 483 -9.44 24.70 25.90
CA GLY A 483 -10.33 25.82 26.27
C GLY A 483 -9.61 27.08 26.74
N ASN A 484 -8.33 26.97 27.14
CA ASN A 484 -7.54 28.11 27.61
C ASN A 484 -6.76 28.82 26.49
N ASP A 485 -6.55 28.18 25.33
CA ASP A 485 -5.74 28.72 24.23
C ASP A 485 -6.52 28.84 22.92
N ALA A 486 -7.68 29.49 22.96
CA ALA A 486 -8.58 29.65 21.82
C ALA A 486 -8.08 30.59 20.69
N SER A 487 -6.96 31.29 20.89
CA SER A 487 -6.45 32.24 19.89
C SER A 487 -5.49 31.54 18.95
N GLU A 488 -5.87 31.39 17.68
CA GLU A 488 -5.01 30.83 16.62
C GLU A 488 -3.65 31.53 16.58
N GLU A 489 -3.60 32.86 16.77
CA GLU A 489 -2.32 33.60 16.78
C GLU A 489 -1.40 33.18 17.94
N ARG A 490 -1.96 32.87 19.12
CA ARG A 490 -1.19 32.33 20.24
C ARG A 490 -0.72 30.92 19.95
N GLN A 491 -1.59 30.07 19.38
CA GLN A 491 -1.25 28.71 18.98
C GLN A 491 -0.09 28.70 17.98
N VAL A 492 -0.20 29.46 16.89
CA VAL A 492 0.85 29.56 15.87
C VAL A 492 2.14 30.11 16.50
N SER A 493 2.08 30.98 17.52
CA SER A 493 3.26 31.60 18.15
C SER A 493 3.98 30.63 19.08
N ARG A 494 3.20 29.86 19.84
CA ARG A 494 3.70 28.78 20.68
C ARG A 494 4.31 27.66 19.85
N ALA A 495 3.62 27.22 18.80
CA ALA A 495 4.12 26.23 17.86
C ALA A 495 5.43 26.68 17.18
N LEU A 496 5.51 27.94 16.73
CA LEU A 496 6.74 28.51 16.17
C LEU A 496 7.93 28.41 17.14
N ALA A 497 7.70 28.69 18.42
CA ALA A 497 8.75 28.60 19.45
C ALA A 497 9.18 27.15 19.70
N LEU A 498 8.24 26.20 19.72
CA LEU A 498 8.54 24.77 19.86
C LEU A 498 9.37 24.24 18.69
N PHE A 499 8.92 24.46 17.45
CA PHE A 499 9.61 23.96 16.26
C PHE A 499 11.00 24.55 16.08
N ARG A 500 11.24 25.81 16.49
CA ARG A 500 12.57 26.42 16.44
C ARG A 500 13.58 25.81 17.42
N ARG A 501 13.11 25.16 18.47
CA ARG A 501 13.95 24.53 19.51
C ARG A 501 14.19 23.04 19.26
N ASP A 502 13.41 22.42 18.38
CA ASP A 502 13.51 20.99 18.09
C ASP A 502 14.44 20.74 16.88
N ALA A 503 15.53 20.00 17.11
CA ALA A 503 16.56 19.74 16.10
C ALA A 503 16.06 18.91 14.90
N ARG A 504 14.89 18.27 14.98
CA ARG A 504 14.25 17.56 13.85
C ARG A 504 13.73 18.52 12.78
N PHE A 505 13.65 19.82 13.07
CA PHE A 505 13.13 20.84 12.16
C PHE A 505 14.19 21.91 11.90
N GLY A 506 14.49 22.13 10.62
CA GLY A 506 15.50 23.10 10.18
C GLY A 506 14.88 24.49 10.00
N ARG A 507 14.55 24.84 8.76
CA ARG A 507 13.99 26.16 8.43
C ARG A 507 12.55 26.25 8.95
N VAL A 508 12.32 27.09 9.96
CA VAL A 508 11.01 27.30 10.60
C VAL A 508 10.66 28.80 10.59
N PHE A 509 9.64 29.19 9.82
CA PHE A 509 9.27 30.60 9.65
C PHE A 509 7.80 30.82 9.29
N ARG A 510 7.36 32.08 9.39
CA ARG A 510 6.11 32.59 8.82
C ARG A 510 6.43 33.53 7.67
N ARG A 511 5.65 33.52 6.59
CA ARG A 511 5.76 34.57 5.58
C ARG A 511 5.19 35.89 6.13
N GLY A 512 5.84 37.01 5.79
CA GLY A 512 5.33 38.34 6.12
C GLY A 512 4.08 38.66 5.30
N ALA A 513 3.16 39.45 5.86
CA ALA A 513 2.07 40.02 5.09
C ALA A 513 2.61 41.00 4.03
N ARG A 514 2.01 41.03 2.84
CA ARG A 514 2.11 42.21 1.96
C ARG A 514 1.47 43.40 2.68
N ALA A 515 1.92 44.63 2.41
CA ALA A 515 1.32 45.82 3.01
C ALA A 515 -0.21 45.82 2.80
N GLY A 516 -0.98 45.86 3.88
CA GLY A 516 -2.45 45.79 3.87
C GLY A 516 -3.08 44.40 3.92
N ALA A 517 -2.32 43.30 3.85
CA ALA A 517 -2.85 41.93 3.93
C ALA A 517 -2.86 41.37 5.37
N ARG A 518 -3.82 40.50 5.69
CA ARG A 518 -3.87 39.77 6.97
C ARG A 518 -2.62 38.89 7.10
N ARG A 519 -1.94 38.88 8.26
CA ARG A 519 -0.75 38.03 8.51
C ARG A 519 -1.08 36.56 8.22
N THR A 520 -0.23 35.88 7.46
CA THR A 520 -0.42 34.46 7.12
C THR A 520 -0.30 33.62 8.39
N ARG A 521 -1.32 32.80 8.66
CA ARG A 521 -1.42 31.95 9.86
C ARG A 521 -0.77 30.56 9.70
N VAL A 522 -0.07 30.35 8.59
CA VAL A 522 0.63 29.10 8.26
C VAL A 522 2.10 29.18 8.69
N LEU A 523 2.58 28.12 9.34
CA LEU A 523 3.98 27.88 9.64
C LEU A 523 4.63 27.05 8.54
N HIS A 524 5.73 27.53 7.99
CA HIS A 524 6.53 26.79 7.03
C HIS A 524 7.69 26.11 7.77
N LEU A 525 7.77 24.79 7.66
CA LEU A 525 8.73 23.93 8.34
C LEU A 525 9.53 23.12 7.30
N THR A 526 10.79 22.83 7.60
CA THR A 526 11.59 21.84 6.86
C THR A 526 11.99 20.74 7.82
N HIS A 527 11.54 19.51 7.56
CA HIS A 527 11.89 18.35 8.39
C HIS A 527 13.22 17.75 7.96
N THR A 528 14.20 17.77 8.86
CA THR A 528 15.62 17.51 8.53
C THR A 528 15.87 16.06 8.14
N ALA A 529 15.21 15.11 8.81
CA ALA A 529 15.45 13.68 8.56
C ALA A 529 15.00 13.23 7.16
N THR A 530 13.92 13.83 6.65
CA THR A 530 13.29 13.43 5.38
C THR A 530 13.44 14.46 4.27
N ASP A 531 14.03 15.62 4.55
CA ASP A 531 14.11 16.78 3.64
C ASP A 531 12.74 17.18 3.07
N THR A 532 11.71 17.15 3.92
CA THR A 532 10.32 17.43 3.51
C THR A 532 9.90 18.83 3.95
N LEU A 533 9.41 19.63 3.00
CA LEU A 533 8.73 20.89 3.29
C LEU A 533 7.33 20.61 3.85
N CYS A 534 6.94 21.33 4.88
CA CYS A 534 5.68 21.16 5.57
C CYS A 534 5.04 22.50 5.91
N ASP A 535 3.79 22.67 5.52
CA ASP A 535 2.98 23.84 5.81
C ASP A 535 1.97 23.46 6.90
N LEU A 536 2.16 23.98 8.11
CA LEU A 536 1.33 23.69 9.27
C LEU A 536 0.40 24.88 9.54
N SER A 537 -0.90 24.63 9.51
CA SER A 537 -1.92 25.60 9.88
C SER A 537 -2.64 25.18 11.15
N PHE A 538 -3.13 26.17 11.89
CA PHE A 538 -4.00 25.98 13.04
C PHE A 538 -5.37 26.52 12.61
N THR A 539 -6.44 25.78 12.87
CA THR A 539 -7.83 26.21 12.60
C THR A 539 -8.15 26.74 11.18
N SER A 540 -8.66 25.85 10.31
CA SER A 540 -9.90 26.15 9.62
C SER A 540 -10.67 24.85 9.38
N GLN A 541 -11.83 24.71 10.03
CA GLN A 541 -12.77 23.62 9.84
C GLN A 541 -13.04 23.39 8.34
N THR A 542 -13.13 24.50 7.59
CA THR A 542 -13.25 24.58 6.13
C THR A 542 -12.15 23.84 5.36
N SER A 543 -10.88 23.89 5.78
CA SER A 543 -9.78 23.17 5.10
C SER A 543 -9.92 21.66 5.24
N VAL A 544 -10.38 21.21 6.41
CA VAL A 544 -10.63 19.79 6.68
C VAL A 544 -11.85 19.32 5.89
N GLU A 545 -12.94 20.09 5.91
CA GLU A 545 -14.17 19.84 5.16
C GLU A 545 -13.92 19.74 3.64
N ASN A 546 -13.18 20.70 3.08
CA ASN A 546 -12.77 20.67 1.67
C ASN A 546 -11.93 19.43 1.33
N ASN A 547 -11.04 19.02 2.23
CA ASN A 547 -10.23 17.83 2.02
C ASN A 547 -11.08 16.55 2.05
N LEU A 548 -12.07 16.48 2.95
CA LEU A 548 -13.03 15.39 3.05
C LEU A 548 -13.92 15.30 1.81
N LEU A 549 -14.43 16.45 1.34
CA LEU A 549 -15.24 16.53 0.12
C LEU A 549 -14.46 16.04 -1.10
N LEU A 550 -13.25 16.54 -1.30
CA LEU A 550 -12.39 16.10 -2.40
C LEU A 550 -12.08 14.60 -2.29
N SER A 551 -11.78 14.10 -1.08
CA SER A 551 -11.54 12.68 -0.85
C SER A 551 -12.76 11.80 -1.13
N TYR A 552 -13.96 12.32 -0.91
CA TYR A 552 -15.21 11.67 -1.28
C TYR A 552 -15.40 11.64 -2.80
N TYR A 553 -15.25 12.76 -3.50
CA TYR A 553 -15.39 12.81 -4.95
C TYR A 553 -14.37 11.95 -5.68
N LEU A 554 -13.12 11.89 -5.22
CA LEU A 554 -12.10 10.99 -5.78
C LEU A 554 -12.47 9.50 -5.67
N LYS A 555 -13.42 9.12 -4.79
CA LYS A 555 -13.94 7.76 -4.66
C LYS A 555 -15.20 7.50 -5.50
N LEU A 556 -15.92 8.55 -5.90
CA LEU A 556 -17.13 8.42 -6.71
C LEU A 556 -16.80 8.04 -8.16
N ASP A 557 -15.71 8.58 -8.71
CA ASP A 557 -15.33 8.31 -10.09
C ASP A 557 -13.81 8.27 -10.27
N GLU A 558 -13.32 7.17 -10.85
CA GLU A 558 -11.89 6.92 -11.05
C GLU A 558 -11.22 7.91 -11.99
N ARG A 559 -11.98 8.59 -12.87
CA ARG A 559 -11.47 9.55 -13.88
C ARG A 559 -11.09 10.90 -13.28
N ILE A 560 -11.59 11.24 -12.09
CA ILE A 560 -11.37 12.56 -11.46
C ILE A 560 -9.89 12.75 -11.10
N LYS A 561 -9.28 11.74 -10.46
CA LYS A 561 -7.88 11.78 -10.05
C LYS A 561 -6.89 11.99 -11.22
N PRO A 562 -6.95 11.20 -12.32
CA PRO A 562 -6.10 11.44 -13.47
C PRO A 562 -6.39 12.79 -14.12
N LEU A 563 -7.66 13.23 -14.17
CA LEU A 563 -7.97 14.54 -14.76
C LEU A 563 -7.34 15.68 -13.96
N ILE A 564 -7.49 15.71 -12.63
CA ILE A 564 -6.82 16.70 -11.77
C ILE A 564 -5.30 16.68 -12.01
N SER A 565 -4.73 15.48 -12.12
CA SER A 565 -3.29 15.32 -12.34
C SER A 565 -2.84 15.93 -13.67
N LEU A 566 -3.60 15.67 -14.75
CA LEU A 566 -3.34 16.24 -16.08
C LEU A 566 -3.48 17.76 -16.08
N ILE A 567 -4.52 18.31 -15.44
CA ILE A 567 -4.71 19.76 -15.30
C ILE A 567 -3.57 20.39 -14.48
N LYS A 568 -3.13 19.76 -13.39
CA LYS A 568 -1.98 20.23 -12.60
C LYS A 568 -0.68 20.23 -13.42
N ILE A 569 -0.48 19.26 -14.31
CA ILE A 569 0.69 19.21 -15.21
C ILE A 569 0.59 20.30 -16.28
N TRP A 570 -0.59 20.49 -16.86
CA TRP A 570 -0.86 21.51 -17.85
C TRP A 570 -0.69 22.93 -17.29
N ILE A 571 -1.16 23.20 -16.06
CA ILE A 571 -0.98 24.50 -15.41
C ILE A 571 0.49 24.91 -15.27
N LYS A 572 1.42 23.94 -15.15
CA LYS A 572 2.85 24.23 -15.09
C LYS A 572 3.41 24.85 -16.38
N GLN A 573 2.64 24.85 -17.47
CA GLN A 573 3.00 25.50 -18.72
C GLN A 573 2.69 27.01 -18.74
N LEU A 574 1.80 27.49 -17.85
CA LEU A 574 1.43 28.91 -17.75
C LEU A 574 2.55 29.77 -17.17
N GLU A 575 2.46 31.08 -17.36
CA GLU A 575 3.33 32.02 -16.66
C GLU A 575 3.00 32.00 -15.16
N ASN A 576 4.03 31.87 -14.30
CA ASN A 576 3.89 31.86 -12.83
C ASN A 576 2.86 30.84 -12.25
N PRO A 577 3.06 29.52 -12.49
CA PRO A 577 2.08 28.49 -12.13
C PRO A 577 1.79 28.39 -10.62
N ASN A 578 2.66 28.93 -9.76
CA ASN A 578 2.51 28.91 -8.31
C ASN A 578 1.32 29.75 -7.80
N ASN A 579 0.79 30.66 -8.62
CA ASN A 579 -0.41 31.43 -8.25
C ASN A 579 -1.70 30.61 -8.40
N PHE A 580 -1.68 29.52 -9.17
CA PHE A 580 -2.78 28.55 -9.28
C PHE A 580 -2.62 27.43 -8.26
N ARG A 581 -2.97 27.73 -7.00
CA ARG A 581 -2.93 26.78 -5.89
C ARG A 581 -3.70 25.49 -6.23
N SER A 582 -3.24 24.35 -5.70
CA SER A 582 -3.88 23.05 -5.95
C SER A 582 -5.39 23.04 -5.65
N HIS A 583 -5.83 23.76 -4.61
CA HIS A 583 -7.25 23.86 -4.26
C HIS A 583 -8.10 24.47 -5.39
N ILE A 584 -7.60 25.54 -6.04
CA ILE A 584 -8.27 26.19 -7.19
C ILE A 584 -8.50 25.17 -8.31
N LEU A 585 -7.46 24.41 -8.65
CA LEU A 585 -7.52 23.42 -9.72
C LEU A 585 -8.44 22.25 -9.39
N ASN A 586 -8.44 21.80 -8.14
CA ASN A 586 -9.34 20.76 -7.66
C ASN A 586 -10.80 21.23 -7.79
N LEU A 587 -11.11 22.46 -7.38
CA LEU A 587 -12.47 23.01 -7.46
C LEU A 587 -12.93 23.24 -8.89
N LEU A 588 -12.05 23.69 -9.80
CA LEU A 588 -12.39 23.78 -11.23
C LEU A 588 -12.72 22.39 -11.81
N VAL A 589 -11.94 21.36 -11.48
CA VAL A 589 -12.25 20.01 -11.96
C VAL A 589 -13.55 19.49 -11.34
N ILE A 590 -13.74 19.64 -10.03
CA ILE A 590 -14.98 19.24 -9.35
C ILE A 590 -16.18 19.95 -9.99
N PHE A 591 -16.13 21.27 -10.16
CA PHE A 591 -17.21 22.04 -10.74
C PHE A 591 -17.57 21.58 -12.16
N TYR A 592 -16.56 21.30 -12.98
CA TYR A 592 -16.78 20.74 -14.32
C TYR A 592 -17.41 19.34 -14.25
N MET A 593 -17.00 18.50 -13.30
CA MET A 593 -17.58 17.17 -13.08
C MET A 593 -19.04 17.25 -12.62
N GLU A 594 -19.41 18.27 -11.84
CA GLU A 594 -20.81 18.57 -11.47
C GLU A 594 -21.64 18.88 -12.72
N GLN A 595 -21.12 19.70 -13.65
CA GLN A 595 -21.81 20.01 -14.91
C GLN A 595 -22.04 18.78 -15.79
N LYS A 596 -21.18 17.76 -15.64
CA LYS A 596 -21.28 16.48 -16.35
C LYS A 596 -22.12 15.44 -15.63
N ASN A 597 -22.67 15.77 -14.46
CA ASN A 597 -23.38 14.84 -13.57
C ASN A 597 -22.53 13.59 -13.23
N ILE A 598 -21.21 13.80 -13.09
CA ILE A 598 -20.24 12.77 -12.65
C ILE A 598 -20.12 12.76 -11.13
N VAL A 599 -20.31 13.92 -10.50
CA VAL A 599 -20.43 14.07 -9.04
C VAL A 599 -21.63 14.95 -8.71
N PRO A 600 -22.28 14.74 -7.55
CA PRO A 600 -23.36 15.61 -7.09
C PRO A 600 -22.78 16.93 -6.53
N PRO A 601 -23.49 18.07 -6.66
CA PRO A 601 -23.05 19.31 -6.02
C PRO A 601 -23.09 19.19 -4.48
N PRO A 602 -22.19 19.84 -3.73
CA PRO A 602 -22.10 19.73 -2.27
C PRO A 602 -23.40 20.04 -1.52
N ILE A 603 -24.25 20.94 -2.03
CA ILE A 603 -25.55 21.25 -1.42
C ILE A 603 -26.49 20.04 -1.39
N ALA A 604 -26.41 19.15 -2.39
CA ALA A 604 -27.19 17.91 -2.40
C ALA A 604 -26.71 16.92 -1.33
N LEU A 605 -25.46 17.07 -0.85
CA LEU A 605 -24.90 16.26 0.22
C LEU A 605 -25.34 16.71 1.62
N GLN A 606 -26.12 17.79 1.74
CA GLN A 606 -26.55 18.39 3.02
C GLN A 606 -28.07 18.33 3.25
N GLN A 607 -28.83 17.56 2.45
CA GLN A 607 -30.30 17.61 2.42
C GLN A 607 -31.00 17.28 3.76
N GLU A 608 -30.31 16.68 4.73
CA GLU A 608 -30.87 16.33 6.05
C GLU A 608 -30.40 17.25 7.21
N VAL A 609 -29.62 18.31 6.95
CA VAL A 609 -29.05 19.17 8.00
C VAL A 609 -29.40 20.64 7.78
N ARG A 610 -29.88 21.33 8.83
CA ARG A 610 -30.08 22.79 8.80
C ARG A 610 -28.72 23.48 8.75
N ASP A 611 -28.44 24.11 7.61
CA ASP A 611 -27.22 24.90 7.40
C ASP A 611 -27.16 26.08 8.40
N ASN A 612 -26.19 26.01 9.31
CA ASN A 612 -25.79 27.16 10.11
C ASN A 612 -24.38 27.57 9.66
N TYR A 613 -24.17 28.85 9.43
CA TYR A 613 -22.86 29.38 9.02
C TYR A 613 -21.77 29.17 10.11
N ALA A 614 -22.15 28.64 11.28
CA ALA A 614 -21.37 28.56 12.51
C ALA A 614 -20.91 27.13 12.90
N ASN A 615 -20.63 26.28 11.91
CA ASN A 615 -19.97 24.95 12.05
C ASN A 615 -20.82 23.79 12.59
N ILE A 616 -21.61 23.10 11.75
CA ILE A 616 -21.63 21.61 11.68
C ILE A 616 -22.03 21.20 10.26
N TRP A 617 -21.13 21.29 9.27
CA TRP A 617 -21.39 20.59 8.01
C TRP A 617 -21.36 19.09 8.26
N ASN A 618 -22.36 18.38 7.72
CA ASN A 618 -22.32 16.93 7.76
C ASN A 618 -21.27 16.43 6.76
N THR A 619 -20.09 16.11 7.27
CA THR A 619 -18.99 15.56 6.48
C THR A 619 -19.04 14.04 6.33
N ASN A 620 -20.12 13.39 6.79
CA ASN A 620 -20.39 11.95 6.57
C ASN A 620 -20.94 11.68 5.16
N PHE A 621 -20.28 12.24 4.13
CA PHE A 621 -20.60 12.00 2.71
C PHE A 621 -20.59 10.51 2.34
N THR A 622 -19.94 9.67 3.16
CA THR A 622 -19.74 8.23 2.97
C THR A 622 -21.01 7.39 2.94
N LEU A 623 -22.17 7.94 3.34
CA LEU A 623 -23.47 7.27 3.30
C LEU A 623 -24.27 7.54 2.02
N ILE A 624 -23.82 8.47 1.18
CA ILE A 624 -24.53 8.88 -0.02
C ILE A 624 -24.04 8.06 -1.21
N SER A 625 -24.89 7.13 -1.66
CA SER A 625 -24.68 6.43 -2.93
C SER A 625 -24.95 7.38 -4.09
N PHE A 626 -23.99 7.51 -4.99
CA PHE A 626 -24.12 8.28 -6.22
C PHE A 626 -23.51 7.48 -7.36
N GLU A 627 -24.31 7.23 -8.39
CA GLU A 627 -23.88 6.55 -9.61
C GLU A 627 -24.06 7.49 -10.79
N THR A 628 -22.96 7.76 -11.51
CA THR A 628 -23.02 8.53 -12.75
C THR A 628 -23.40 7.64 -13.93
N LYS A 629 -24.21 8.18 -14.84
CA LYS A 629 -24.48 7.57 -16.16
C LYS A 629 -23.51 8.07 -17.25
N ASN A 630 -22.57 8.95 -16.89
CA ASN A 630 -21.65 9.53 -17.86
C ASN A 630 -20.58 8.50 -18.26
N THR A 631 -20.48 8.23 -19.55
CA THR A 631 -19.54 7.26 -20.14
C THR A 631 -18.36 7.90 -20.89
N GLU A 632 -18.15 9.22 -20.76
CA GLU A 632 -17.06 9.92 -21.44
C GLU A 632 -15.69 9.39 -20.99
N SER A 633 -14.80 9.14 -21.94
CA SER A 633 -13.41 8.78 -21.63
C SER A 633 -12.67 9.94 -20.96
N LEU A 634 -11.56 9.64 -20.27
CA LEU A 634 -10.69 10.66 -19.69
C LEU A 634 -10.21 11.69 -20.74
N TYR A 635 -9.97 11.25 -21.99
CA TYR A 635 -9.62 12.14 -23.12
C TYR A 635 -10.75 13.13 -23.43
N GLN A 636 -11.99 12.64 -23.52
CA GLN A 636 -13.17 13.48 -23.76
C GLN A 636 -13.41 14.44 -22.58
N LEU A 637 -13.23 13.98 -21.34
CA LEU A 637 -13.36 14.83 -20.16
C LEU A 637 -12.29 15.92 -20.11
N LEU A 638 -11.04 15.61 -20.46
CA LEU A 638 -9.96 16.60 -20.54
C LEU A 638 -10.20 17.65 -21.63
N GLY A 639 -10.54 17.23 -22.84
CA GLY A 639 -10.87 18.15 -23.92
C GLY A 639 -12.10 18.99 -23.64
N GLY A 640 -13.14 18.36 -23.10
CA GLY A 640 -14.37 19.03 -22.68
C GLY A 640 -14.15 20.03 -21.54
N PHE A 641 -13.24 19.76 -20.61
CA PHE A 641 -12.85 20.71 -19.56
C PHE A 641 -12.31 22.00 -20.17
N PHE A 642 -11.38 21.89 -21.13
CA PHE A 642 -10.82 23.06 -21.82
C PHE A 642 -11.89 23.82 -22.60
N LYS A 643 -12.74 23.11 -23.36
CA LYS A 643 -13.84 23.72 -24.10
C LYS A 643 -14.78 24.49 -23.18
N TYR A 644 -15.26 23.86 -22.11
CA TYR A 644 -16.19 24.45 -21.17
C TYR A 644 -15.67 25.78 -20.59
N TYR A 645 -14.43 25.77 -20.08
CA TYR A 645 -13.85 26.96 -19.47
C TYR A 645 -13.34 27.99 -20.48
N SER A 646 -13.03 27.60 -21.73
CA SER A 646 -12.64 28.55 -22.78
C SER A 646 -13.76 29.50 -23.19
N THR A 647 -15.02 29.08 -23.00
CA THR A 647 -16.23 29.85 -23.34
C THR A 647 -16.86 30.55 -22.12
N LEU A 648 -16.44 30.23 -20.90
CA LEU A 648 -17.01 30.80 -19.68
C LEU A 648 -16.51 32.23 -19.46
N ASN A 649 -17.43 33.16 -19.24
CA ASN A 649 -17.08 34.53 -18.85
C ASN A 649 -16.80 34.60 -17.35
N PHE A 650 -15.54 34.44 -16.96
CA PHE A 650 -15.09 34.52 -15.56
C PHE A 650 -15.26 35.91 -14.94
N ARG A 651 -15.18 36.97 -15.74
CA ARG A 651 -15.19 38.36 -15.27
C ARG A 651 -16.56 38.76 -14.73
N ASP A 652 -17.64 38.25 -15.31
CA ASP A 652 -19.00 38.63 -14.92
C ASP A 652 -19.70 37.60 -14.02
N ASN A 653 -19.07 36.44 -13.82
CA ASN A 653 -19.68 35.32 -13.12
C ASN A 653 -18.88 34.82 -11.91
N VAL A 654 -19.60 34.17 -11.00
CA VAL A 654 -19.12 33.45 -9.83
C VAL A 654 -19.41 31.96 -10.04
N LEU A 655 -18.39 31.13 -9.87
CA LEU A 655 -18.54 29.68 -9.89
C LEU A 655 -18.89 29.22 -8.46
N ALA A 656 -20.17 28.97 -8.20
CA ALA A 656 -20.64 28.51 -6.90
C ALA A 656 -20.55 26.99 -6.81
N VAL A 657 -19.38 26.49 -6.38
CA VAL A 657 -19.10 25.04 -6.33
C VAL A 657 -20.12 24.32 -5.46
N ARG A 658 -20.46 24.89 -4.30
CA ARG A 658 -21.49 24.33 -3.41
C ARG A 658 -22.79 23.98 -4.15
N ASN A 659 -23.19 24.82 -5.09
CA ASN A 659 -24.48 24.74 -5.77
C ASN A 659 -24.37 24.04 -7.13
N GLY A 660 -23.13 23.83 -7.62
CA GLY A 660 -22.86 23.34 -8.96
C GLY A 660 -23.37 24.26 -10.06
N LYS A 661 -23.45 25.57 -9.80
CA LYS A 661 -24.06 26.56 -10.72
C LYS A 661 -23.18 27.80 -10.88
N VAL A 662 -23.37 28.46 -12.02
CA VAL A 662 -22.77 29.76 -12.33
C VAL A 662 -23.78 30.86 -11.99
N TYR A 663 -23.33 31.89 -11.27
CA TYR A 663 -24.14 33.04 -10.90
C TYR A 663 -23.53 34.34 -11.42
N SER A 664 -24.35 35.31 -11.83
CA SER A 664 -23.86 36.66 -12.13
C SER A 664 -23.29 37.31 -10.86
N ARG A 665 -22.15 38.00 -10.97
CA ARG A 665 -21.54 38.72 -9.83
C ARG A 665 -22.48 39.72 -9.17
N ASN A 666 -23.39 40.31 -9.94
CA ASN A 666 -24.36 41.28 -9.43
C ASN A 666 -25.27 40.68 -8.34
N VAL A 667 -25.49 39.37 -8.36
CA VAL A 667 -26.28 38.64 -7.35
C VAL A 667 -25.71 38.80 -5.95
N PHE A 668 -24.38 38.84 -5.82
CA PHE A 668 -23.68 38.87 -4.53
C PHE A 668 -23.32 40.29 -4.06
N ARG A 669 -23.63 41.33 -4.83
CA ARG A 669 -23.36 42.73 -4.47
C ARG A 669 -24.32 43.29 -3.41
N ASN A 670 -25.53 42.76 -3.34
CA ASN A 670 -26.55 43.20 -2.39
C ASN A 670 -27.16 42.01 -1.66
N ILE A 671 -27.36 42.12 -0.34
CA ILE A 671 -27.93 41.03 0.46
C ILE A 671 -29.34 40.63 0.00
N SER A 672 -30.11 41.58 -0.56
CA SER A 672 -31.48 41.37 -1.06
C SER A 672 -31.53 40.61 -2.39
N THR A 673 -30.45 40.61 -3.17
CA THR A 673 -30.38 39.91 -4.46
C THR A 673 -29.86 38.48 -4.33
N ILE A 674 -29.34 38.10 -3.16
CA ILE A 674 -28.81 36.76 -2.90
C ILE A 674 -29.97 35.73 -2.82
N PRO A 675 -29.93 34.63 -3.58
CA PRO A 675 -31.00 33.62 -3.62
C PRO A 675 -31.21 32.88 -2.30
N ASP A 676 -32.37 32.23 -2.16
CA ASP A 676 -32.72 31.48 -0.95
C ASP A 676 -31.82 30.28 -0.67
N GLU A 677 -31.24 29.68 -1.71
CA GLU A 677 -30.23 28.62 -1.56
C GLU A 677 -28.93 29.07 -0.87
N PHE A 678 -28.73 30.38 -0.67
CA PHE A 678 -27.63 30.99 0.10
C PHE A 678 -28.11 31.56 1.45
N THR A 679 -29.18 31.03 2.03
CA THR A 679 -29.77 31.57 3.27
C THR A 679 -28.77 31.66 4.43
N ALA A 680 -27.88 30.68 4.60
CA ALA A 680 -26.85 30.74 5.64
C ALA A 680 -25.86 31.89 5.41
N TYR A 681 -25.43 32.10 4.16
CA TYR A 681 -24.57 33.22 3.79
C TYR A 681 -25.26 34.57 3.97
N ARG A 682 -26.54 34.70 3.59
CA ARG A 682 -27.34 35.91 3.89
C ARG A 682 -27.40 36.21 5.38
N ASN A 683 -27.66 35.19 6.20
CA ASN A 683 -27.71 35.36 7.65
C ASN A 683 -26.34 35.75 8.24
N TYR A 684 -25.25 35.23 7.68
CA TYR A 684 -23.90 35.65 8.05
C TYR A 684 -23.65 37.13 7.73
N LEU A 685 -24.01 37.61 6.54
CA LEU A 685 -23.81 39.01 6.13
C LEU A 685 -24.59 40.03 6.99
N LYS A 686 -25.61 39.59 7.74
CA LYS A 686 -26.30 40.46 8.71
C LYS A 686 -25.47 40.74 9.96
N ARG A 687 -24.38 40.00 10.19
CA ARG A 687 -23.54 40.15 11.38
C ARG A 687 -22.57 41.33 11.21
N PRO A 688 -22.25 42.07 12.29
CA PRO A 688 -21.32 43.21 12.22
C PRO A 688 -19.88 42.83 11.86
N ASP A 689 -19.47 41.59 12.16
CA ASP A 689 -18.13 41.04 11.94
C ASP A 689 -17.98 40.30 10.60
N SER A 690 -19.00 40.37 9.73
CA SER A 690 -19.02 39.65 8.48
C SER A 690 -18.16 40.30 7.40
N SER A 691 -17.60 39.48 6.50
CA SER A 691 -16.91 39.93 5.31
C SER A 691 -17.63 39.41 4.06
N PRO A 692 -18.01 40.27 3.10
CA PRO A 692 -18.62 39.83 1.86
C PRO A 692 -17.64 39.03 0.99
N LEU A 693 -18.18 38.33 0.00
CA LEU A 693 -17.40 37.60 -1.00
C LEU A 693 -16.57 38.61 -1.80
N ASP A 694 -15.27 38.34 -1.96
CA ASP A 694 -14.39 39.17 -2.78
C ASP A 694 -14.71 38.98 -4.27
N LEU A 695 -15.23 40.04 -4.88
CA LEU A 695 -15.64 40.13 -6.28
C LEU A 695 -14.72 41.04 -7.11
N ASP A 696 -13.61 41.51 -6.56
CA ASP A 696 -12.74 42.49 -7.23
C ASP A 696 -11.71 41.82 -8.17
N THR A 697 -11.55 40.51 -8.07
CA THR A 697 -10.64 39.72 -8.92
C THR A 697 -11.33 39.14 -10.15
N ASP A 698 -10.61 38.97 -11.27
CA ASP A 698 -11.20 38.47 -12.53
C ASP A 698 -11.66 37.01 -12.46
N LEU A 699 -11.14 36.22 -11.52
CA LEU A 699 -11.57 34.84 -11.26
C LEU A 699 -12.28 34.78 -9.90
N CYS A 700 -13.55 34.40 -9.91
CA CYS A 700 -14.32 34.19 -8.67
C CYS A 700 -14.80 32.74 -8.58
N ILE A 701 -14.12 31.95 -7.75
CA ILE A 701 -14.49 30.56 -7.45
C ILE A 701 -14.82 30.51 -5.96
N GLN A 702 -16.10 30.33 -5.66
CA GLN A 702 -16.57 30.31 -4.28
C GLN A 702 -16.19 28.97 -3.63
N ASP A 703 -15.67 29.02 -2.41
CA ASP A 703 -15.39 27.81 -1.63
C ASP A 703 -16.67 27.03 -1.32
N ALA A 704 -16.60 25.70 -1.33
CA ALA A 704 -17.77 24.83 -1.14
C ALA A 704 -18.41 24.98 0.24
N PHE A 705 -17.60 25.30 1.26
CA PHE A 705 -18.03 25.43 2.65
C PHE A 705 -18.01 26.90 3.11
N GLY A 706 -16.91 27.61 2.83
CA GLY A 706 -16.75 29.03 3.15
C GLY A 706 -17.33 29.95 2.09
N GLN A 707 -18.65 30.14 2.06
CA GLN A 707 -19.34 30.90 1.00
C GLN A 707 -18.91 32.39 0.85
N ASN A 708 -18.28 32.98 1.87
CA ASN A 708 -17.67 34.31 1.77
C ASN A 708 -16.26 34.31 1.14
N ASN A 709 -15.68 33.15 0.85
CA ASN A 709 -14.30 33.03 0.39
C ASN A 709 -14.24 32.80 -1.11
N ASN A 710 -13.55 33.68 -1.82
CA ASN A 710 -13.09 33.44 -3.17
C ASN A 710 -11.72 32.76 -3.12
N VAL A 711 -11.61 31.50 -3.54
CA VAL A 711 -10.34 30.75 -3.45
C VAL A 711 -9.28 31.24 -4.45
N ALA A 712 -9.69 32.04 -5.44
CA ALA A 712 -8.84 32.61 -6.48
C ALA A 712 -8.48 34.08 -6.24
N ASP A 713 -8.76 34.61 -5.05
CA ASP A 713 -8.42 35.97 -4.58
C ASP A 713 -6.97 36.39 -4.85
N THR A 714 -6.03 35.44 -4.81
CA THR A 714 -4.61 35.71 -5.05
C THR A 714 -4.19 35.71 -6.52
N VAL A 715 -5.09 35.39 -7.46
CA VAL A 715 -4.76 35.30 -8.90
C VAL A 715 -4.87 36.68 -9.56
N PRO A 716 -3.77 37.27 -10.03
CA PRO A 716 -3.79 38.56 -10.72
C PRO A 716 -4.53 38.52 -12.06
N SER A 717 -5.05 39.67 -12.50
CA SER A 717 -5.80 39.83 -13.77
C SER A 717 -5.03 39.37 -15.01
N ASP A 718 -3.74 39.67 -15.09
CA ASP A 718 -2.86 39.24 -16.19
C ASP A 718 -2.74 37.72 -16.26
N LEU A 719 -2.64 37.03 -15.12
CA LEU A 719 -2.62 35.57 -15.08
C LEU A 719 -3.99 34.95 -15.34
N ALA A 720 -5.09 35.61 -14.95
CA ALA A 720 -6.43 35.17 -15.31
C ALA A 720 -6.65 35.23 -16.84
N ALA A 721 -6.16 36.29 -17.49
CA ALA A 721 -6.17 36.40 -18.94
C ALA A 721 -5.27 35.35 -19.61
N ASP A 722 -4.08 35.08 -19.05
CA ASP A 722 -3.17 34.04 -19.53
C ASP A 722 -3.80 32.63 -19.45
N LEU A 723 -4.47 32.32 -18.33
CA LEU A 723 -5.24 31.09 -18.17
C LEU A 723 -6.30 30.95 -19.28
N LEU A 724 -7.09 31.99 -19.53
CA LEU A 724 -8.13 31.97 -20.56
C LEU A 724 -7.55 31.75 -21.97
N SER A 725 -6.41 32.37 -22.27
CA SER A 725 -5.68 32.17 -23.53
C SER A 725 -5.24 30.72 -23.71
N HIS A 726 -4.66 30.12 -22.67
CA HIS A 726 -4.23 28.72 -22.67
C HIS A 726 -5.41 27.75 -22.76
N LEU A 727 -6.52 28.03 -22.07
CA LEU A 727 -7.76 27.25 -22.18
C LEU A 727 -8.29 27.22 -23.61
N LYS A 728 -8.34 28.38 -24.29
CA LYS A 728 -8.75 28.47 -25.71
C LYS A 728 -7.81 27.70 -26.63
N THR A 729 -6.52 27.79 -26.39
CA THR A 729 -5.50 27.06 -27.18
C THR A 729 -5.65 25.55 -27.00
N ALA A 730 -5.84 25.07 -25.77
CA ALA A 730 -6.05 23.66 -25.49
C ALA A 730 -7.40 23.15 -26.03
N ALA A 731 -8.45 23.96 -25.98
CA ALA A 731 -9.75 23.65 -26.58
C ALA A 731 -9.63 23.50 -28.11
N LYS A 732 -8.93 24.42 -28.77
CA LYS A 732 -8.64 24.34 -30.21
C LYS A 732 -7.81 23.10 -30.57
N ALA A 733 -6.78 22.80 -29.77
CA ALA A 733 -5.97 21.60 -29.98
C ALA A 733 -6.80 20.31 -29.84
N PHE A 734 -7.81 20.29 -28.97
CA PHE A 734 -8.70 19.14 -28.84
C PHE A 734 -9.56 18.90 -30.09
N ASP A 735 -9.91 19.97 -30.82
CA ASP A 735 -10.67 19.87 -32.06
C ASP A 735 -9.82 19.53 -33.28
N GLU A 736 -8.59 20.03 -33.34
CA GLU A 736 -7.76 20.00 -34.54
C GLU A 736 -6.67 18.92 -34.52
N VAL A 737 -6.26 18.46 -33.33
CA VAL A 737 -5.13 17.53 -33.17
C VAL A 737 -5.64 16.10 -32.95
N PRO A 738 -5.09 15.10 -33.67
CA PRO A 738 -5.38 13.69 -33.39
C PRO A 738 -5.15 13.31 -31.93
N ASN A 739 -5.96 12.38 -31.40
CA ASN A 739 -5.95 11.98 -29.99
C ASN A 739 -4.54 11.59 -29.48
N ASP A 740 -3.77 10.83 -30.27
CA ASP A 740 -2.40 10.40 -29.93
C ASP A 740 -1.39 11.56 -29.82
N ARG A 741 -1.72 12.74 -30.34
CA ARG A 741 -0.89 13.94 -30.33
C ARG A 741 -1.44 15.08 -29.47
N PHE A 742 -2.63 14.92 -28.90
CA PHE A 742 -3.30 15.96 -28.11
C PHE A 742 -2.52 16.32 -26.83
N LEU A 743 -2.12 15.33 -26.03
CA LEU A 743 -1.35 15.58 -24.79
C LEU A 743 0.00 16.27 -25.08
N PRO A 744 0.82 15.82 -26.05
CA PRO A 744 2.01 16.57 -26.47
C PRO A 744 1.70 18.01 -26.86
N ALA A 745 0.63 18.26 -27.62
CA ALA A 745 0.28 19.59 -28.11
C ALA A 745 -0.01 20.58 -26.97
N ILE A 746 -0.72 20.15 -25.92
CA ILE A 746 -1.06 21.03 -24.79
C ILE A 746 0.04 21.13 -23.72
N LEU A 747 1.05 20.26 -23.75
CA LEU A 747 2.14 20.21 -22.77
C LEU A 747 3.46 20.79 -23.28
N THR A 748 3.51 21.26 -24.53
CA THR A 748 4.70 21.91 -25.09
C THR A 748 4.66 23.40 -24.77
N LYS A 749 5.73 23.95 -24.17
CA LYS A 749 5.81 25.38 -23.85
C LYS A 749 5.66 26.21 -25.13
N ILE A 750 4.59 27.00 -25.22
CA ILE A 750 4.49 28.04 -26.24
C ILE A 750 5.29 29.22 -25.73
N THR A 751 6.53 29.36 -26.18
CA THR A 751 7.30 30.59 -25.91
C THR A 751 6.68 31.75 -26.69
N LYS A 752 6.81 32.99 -26.20
CA LYS A 752 6.35 34.23 -26.86
C LYS A 752 6.86 34.42 -28.31
N THR A 753 7.76 33.55 -28.78
CA THR A 753 8.33 33.53 -30.14
C THR A 753 7.70 32.48 -31.07
N GLY A 754 6.66 31.76 -30.64
CA GLY A 754 5.95 30.79 -31.48
C GLY A 754 6.76 29.54 -31.84
N ARG A 755 7.84 29.24 -31.09
CA ARG A 755 8.60 28.00 -31.24
C ARG A 755 8.44 27.09 -30.00
N PRO A 756 8.20 25.77 -30.20
CA PRO A 756 8.16 24.80 -29.12
C PRO A 756 9.56 24.55 -28.53
N ASP A 757 9.67 24.52 -27.20
CA ASP A 757 10.91 24.28 -26.42
C ASP A 757 10.97 22.86 -25.83
#